data_AF-A0A841IQX9-F1
#
_entry.id   AF-A0A841IQX9-F1
#
_cell.length_a   1.000
_cell.length_b   1.000
_cell.length_c   1.000
_cell.angle_alpha   90.00
_cell.angle_beta   90.00
_cell.angle_gamma   90.00
#
_symmetry.space_group_name_H-M   'P 1'
#
loop_
_entity.id
_entity.type
_entity.pdbx_description
1 polymer ?
#
loop_
_entity_poly.entity_id
_entity_poly.type
_entity_poly.pdbx_seq_one_letter_code
_entity_poly.pdbx_strand_id
1 'polypeptide(L)'
;MPWDARERQRYEEEVLTAARTGGPPEDLFVRYGIGPGLERRLGADPEAFRAHVAAVCTYWRGMQSRRRSLRKVLVDLVAAHERLEREGVLTHGHFHRVRAEAAGRALTEWSDIAGGLSTSVLERQVFQAMARSVGVNEETAERVLGERGVRVVEQLPQLPLSPPVRTFRTLRDNLRTCGAAFSPAVVFGSERLARGFTLLEGFRLRDGTVLDDEALAAAVRRIQVEPMTEGKAAAENVLSILRSCEGPPARDALVLWEVVGDLRERPGALGEKGLARPWIHRGLADQEALLLAASVRRSTAAAGSGGTARAEHEVRELLGADRLRRAQAAAADLPRDHGLAELVRERVRRVEDLLREADRELRGGDPEAAARALDTAARLAADDDEIPARLGEVEPLPPRAATADTGEHGAVVSWQPSPSLAGRISYRVARRIGRGPGAREVPLGELSGTSLTDTGIPVGAEVRYAVAAVRCGRAVSEPVITPPVMLTPEVGDLLVHTGEDAVTATWRVPPEAVSVEVVRGEGAPPRPGGDVVRVPNDGTGFRDTGVRSGTEYFYRIRAVYLTSSGHARGSAGTIRRVVPGPAPVPVDVLRVVPGDSGFVAEWTRPPHGRVVLRAAAEPPPWPEGAAVPLSDLAVYGRELLPAAVPADTAPPAHGLPAPDGVPLPRADEDAGAPRVPAEAAGPAGAGAAMGTPSARARAPFPEVGGPATDAGADDADDADAFGAEGVRALGSGHPAASRPGGPPAEMSGEDGRAAAAVGEPSAVPVTAPPGRGGERRAGTASGHVHDRGPGSSGTAGSCLTAPVGGTPVEEAAPVPLRTGHAGPAGERTRPVSGTGPEKAPEDAAAPGDAGPDGAPAGHTPRGRVGADAVDRVVSAPVVLEPGAHHVLAVTLAGDRAVAGARVRVVAVPPVAGLRAERFDGVVRLGWTWPDGAATAAVSWCSDESGEELGRRVCTRLRYESDGGFEAPMGTGSVRVAVRTLATTGTGEAAGVPAVTTVPGWSVLAYRIAPVGLLRRERRVSLTAESACAAPEIAVVHAEGAVQPHGPGQGRVLAVFPARHLEAGEQVSLRVRPPRSGWLMCFPVGGDTPGVRLRQPSVKELRL
;
A
#
# COMPACT_ATOMS: atom_id res chain seq x y z
N MET A 1 54.17 59.14 -26.70
CA MET A 1 52.77 58.69 -26.89
C MET A 1 51.93 59.34 -25.80
N PRO A 2 50.73 59.84 -26.13
CA PRO A 2 49.89 60.58 -25.17
C PRO A 2 49.07 59.68 -24.24
N TRP A 3 48.90 58.40 -24.58
CA TRP A 3 48.04 57.45 -23.88
C TRP A 3 48.81 56.46 -23.00
N ASP A 4 48.24 56.11 -21.85
CA ASP A 4 48.75 55.07 -20.96
C ASP A 4 48.55 53.65 -21.54
N ALA A 5 48.79 52.59 -20.76
CA ALA A 5 48.61 51.21 -21.23
C ALA A 5 47.13 50.80 -21.43
N ARG A 6 46.23 51.28 -20.57
CA ARG A 6 44.79 50.99 -20.58
C ARG A 6 44.07 51.80 -21.65
N GLU A 7 44.40 53.08 -21.79
CA GLU A 7 43.88 53.96 -22.84
C GLU A 7 44.23 53.45 -24.25
N ARG A 8 45.45 52.92 -24.45
CA ARG A 8 45.83 52.27 -25.71
C ARG A 8 45.03 51.00 -26.00
N GLN A 9 44.88 50.12 -25.01
CA GLN A 9 44.06 48.91 -25.18
C GLN A 9 42.62 49.27 -25.52
N ARG A 10 42.03 50.23 -24.77
CA ARG A 10 40.69 50.75 -25.00
C ARG A 10 40.53 51.31 -26.42
N TYR A 11 41.49 52.08 -26.92
CA TYR A 11 41.46 52.61 -28.29
C TYR A 11 41.63 51.51 -29.37
N GLU A 12 42.47 50.50 -29.13
CA GLU A 12 42.60 49.33 -30.01
C GLU A 12 41.30 48.52 -30.09
N GLU A 13 40.55 48.40 -28.99
CA GLU A 13 39.29 47.66 -28.89
C GLU A 13 38.09 48.47 -29.40
N GLU A 14 37.84 49.68 -28.88
CA GLU A 14 36.67 50.50 -29.23
C GLU A 14 36.74 51.12 -30.63
N VAL A 15 37.93 51.52 -31.10
CA VAL A 15 38.08 52.29 -32.36
C VAL A 15 38.67 51.43 -33.47
N LEU A 16 39.86 50.85 -33.28
CA LEU A 16 40.56 50.13 -34.37
C LEU A 16 39.91 48.79 -34.71
N THR A 17 39.35 48.10 -33.72
CA THR A 17 38.68 46.81 -33.95
C THR A 17 37.28 46.99 -34.54
N ALA A 18 36.53 48.02 -34.14
CA ALA A 18 35.25 48.39 -34.76
C ALA A 18 35.43 48.85 -36.22
N ALA A 19 36.49 49.61 -36.51
CA ALA A 19 36.81 50.06 -37.86
C ALA A 19 37.15 48.93 -38.86
N ARG A 20 37.27 47.67 -38.41
CA ARG A 20 37.41 46.49 -39.28
C ARG A 20 36.15 46.18 -40.09
N THR A 21 34.97 46.52 -39.57
CA THR A 21 33.67 46.24 -40.20
C THR A 21 33.03 47.51 -40.74
N GLY A 22 33.12 48.63 -40.03
CA GLY A 22 32.53 49.92 -40.43
C GLY A 22 33.44 50.86 -41.23
N GLY A 23 34.74 50.58 -41.34
CA GLY A 23 35.72 51.54 -41.88
C GLY A 23 36.14 52.62 -40.85
N PRO A 24 36.96 53.61 -41.26
CA PRO A 24 37.49 54.62 -40.35
C PRO A 24 36.38 55.59 -39.86
N PRO A 25 36.20 55.82 -38.54
CA PRO A 25 35.09 56.61 -38.00
C PRO A 25 34.95 58.00 -38.63
N GLU A 26 33.74 58.46 -38.94
CA GLU A 26 33.53 59.80 -39.53
C GLU A 26 33.89 60.94 -38.57
N ASP A 27 33.54 60.83 -37.29
CA ASP A 27 33.97 61.80 -36.27
C ASP A 27 35.49 61.74 -36.11
N LEU A 28 36.16 62.80 -36.58
CA LEU A 28 37.60 62.94 -36.55
C LEU A 28 38.15 62.96 -35.12
N PHE A 29 37.40 63.46 -34.12
CA PHE A 29 37.84 63.38 -32.73
C PHE A 29 37.91 61.93 -32.25
N VAL A 30 36.88 61.12 -32.51
CA VAL A 30 36.88 59.67 -32.20
C VAL A 30 37.98 58.96 -32.99
N ARG A 31 38.14 59.29 -34.28
CA ARG A 31 39.19 58.75 -35.15
C ARG A 31 40.60 58.99 -34.60
N TYR A 32 40.87 60.10 -33.91
CA TYR A 32 42.16 60.37 -33.25
C TYR A 32 42.15 60.13 -31.73
N GLY A 33 41.13 59.45 -31.21
CA GLY A 33 40.97 59.09 -29.79
C GLY A 33 40.96 60.30 -28.84
N ILE A 34 40.40 61.42 -29.29
CA ILE A 34 40.24 62.65 -28.52
C ILE A 34 38.87 62.62 -27.82
N GLY A 35 38.84 62.15 -26.57
CA GLY A 35 37.62 62.15 -25.76
C GLY A 35 37.27 63.53 -25.16
N PRO A 36 36.05 63.75 -24.62
CA PRO A 36 35.55 65.07 -24.20
C PRO A 36 36.33 65.78 -23.08
N GLY A 37 37.17 65.05 -22.33
CA GLY A 37 38.11 65.63 -21.35
C GLY A 37 39.41 66.12 -21.99
N LEU A 38 39.83 65.53 -23.11
CA LEU A 38 41.02 65.92 -23.87
C LEU A 38 40.68 66.99 -24.92
N GLU A 39 39.52 66.91 -25.54
CA GLU A 39 38.95 67.93 -26.45
C GLU A 39 38.99 69.33 -25.80
N ARG A 40 38.43 69.48 -24.59
CA ARG A 40 38.46 70.73 -23.82
C ARG A 40 39.86 71.24 -23.43
N ARG A 41 40.89 70.39 -23.47
CA ARG A 41 42.29 70.76 -23.22
C ARG A 41 43.03 71.16 -24.49
N LEU A 42 42.84 70.39 -25.57
CA LEU A 42 43.50 70.63 -26.86
C LEU A 42 42.82 71.77 -27.65
N GLY A 43 41.54 72.05 -27.41
CA GLY A 43 40.84 73.18 -28.02
C GLY A 43 41.37 74.57 -27.62
N ALA A 44 42.15 74.65 -26.54
CA ALA A 44 42.84 75.87 -26.11
C ALA A 44 44.26 76.03 -26.70
N ASP A 45 44.83 74.99 -27.31
CA ASP A 45 46.21 74.96 -27.82
C ASP A 45 46.29 74.26 -29.20
N PRO A 46 46.37 75.03 -30.30
CA PRO A 46 46.50 74.50 -31.66
C PRO A 46 47.81 73.75 -31.94
N GLU A 47 48.86 73.93 -31.13
CA GLU A 47 50.13 73.21 -31.26
C GLU A 47 50.02 71.83 -30.59
N ALA A 48 49.53 71.77 -29.35
CA ALA A 48 49.25 70.52 -28.65
C ALA A 48 48.23 69.65 -29.41
N PHE A 49 47.20 70.25 -30.01
CA PHE A 49 46.23 69.53 -30.85
C PHE A 49 46.92 68.83 -32.04
N ARG A 50 47.75 69.55 -32.81
CA ARG A 50 48.49 68.99 -33.94
C ARG A 50 49.49 67.93 -33.50
N ALA A 51 50.20 68.15 -32.38
CA ALA A 51 51.13 67.18 -31.81
C ALA A 51 50.45 65.86 -31.38
N HIS A 52 49.25 65.93 -30.78
CA HIS A 52 48.47 64.74 -30.43
C HIS A 52 48.07 63.95 -31.68
N VAL A 53 47.49 64.61 -32.69
CA VAL A 53 47.07 63.98 -33.95
C VAL A 53 48.24 63.29 -34.67
N ALA A 54 49.40 63.96 -34.76
CA ALA A 54 50.62 63.39 -35.36
C ALA A 54 51.17 62.19 -34.56
N ALA A 55 51.13 62.25 -33.22
CA ALA A 55 51.53 61.14 -32.37
C ALA A 55 50.62 59.91 -32.57
N VAL A 56 49.32 60.10 -32.75
CA VAL A 56 48.36 59.01 -33.00
C VAL A 56 48.57 58.38 -34.38
N CYS A 57 48.81 59.16 -35.45
CA CYS A 57 49.19 58.55 -36.74
C CYS A 57 50.52 57.77 -36.67
N THR A 58 51.48 58.26 -35.87
CA THR A 58 52.73 57.54 -35.61
C THR A 58 52.48 56.20 -34.90
N TYR A 59 51.47 56.13 -34.02
CA TYR A 59 51.05 54.87 -33.38
C TYR A 59 50.54 53.86 -34.41
N TRP A 60 49.69 54.29 -35.34
CA TRP A 60 49.14 53.41 -36.40
C TRP A 60 50.23 52.85 -37.31
N ARG A 61 51.13 53.72 -37.81
CA ARG A 61 52.29 53.31 -38.63
C ARG A 61 53.14 52.26 -37.90
N GLY A 62 53.38 52.43 -36.59
CA GLY A 62 54.11 51.46 -35.76
C GLY A 62 53.38 50.13 -35.52
N MET A 63 52.05 50.07 -35.64
CA MET A 63 51.26 48.85 -35.44
C MET A 63 51.04 48.02 -36.72
N GLN A 64 51.11 48.61 -37.92
CA GLN A 64 50.87 47.94 -39.20
C GLN A 64 51.70 46.65 -39.39
N SER A 65 52.92 46.61 -38.85
CA SER A 65 53.83 45.45 -38.89
C SER A 65 53.56 44.43 -37.77
N ARG A 66 53.03 44.86 -36.63
CA ARG A 66 52.87 44.05 -35.40
C ARG A 66 51.50 43.38 -35.28
N ARG A 67 50.43 44.00 -35.81
CA ARG A 67 49.04 43.49 -35.72
C ARG A 67 48.49 43.15 -37.11
N ARG A 68 48.86 41.97 -37.64
CA ARG A 68 48.44 41.50 -38.98
C ARG A 68 46.92 41.56 -39.20
N SER A 69 46.12 41.29 -38.17
CA SER A 69 44.65 41.34 -38.18
C SER A 69 44.03 42.73 -38.37
N LEU A 70 44.77 43.81 -38.07
CA LEU A 70 44.35 45.20 -38.21
C LEU A 70 45.01 45.91 -39.41
N ARG A 71 45.89 45.23 -40.16
CA ARG A 71 46.77 45.86 -41.15
C ARG A 71 46.02 46.66 -42.22
N LYS A 72 44.86 46.20 -42.71
CA LYS A 72 44.03 46.92 -43.69
C LYS A 72 43.55 48.26 -43.12
N VAL A 73 42.83 48.22 -41.99
CA VAL A 73 42.31 49.40 -41.28
C VAL A 73 43.41 50.42 -40.97
N LEU A 74 44.58 49.95 -40.54
CA LEU A 74 45.72 50.81 -40.22
C LEU A 74 46.40 51.42 -41.45
N VAL A 75 46.23 50.86 -42.65
CA VAL A 75 46.63 51.50 -43.92
C VAL A 75 45.59 52.53 -44.34
N ASP A 76 44.31 52.17 -44.30
CA ASP A 76 43.19 53.04 -44.68
C ASP A 76 43.15 54.32 -43.80
N LEU A 77 43.38 54.20 -42.49
CA LEU A 77 43.48 55.33 -41.55
C LEU A 77 44.67 56.26 -41.81
N VAL A 78 45.83 55.70 -42.17
CA VAL A 78 47.04 56.50 -42.47
C VAL A 78 46.87 57.25 -43.80
N ALA A 79 46.33 56.59 -44.83
CA ALA A 79 45.99 57.23 -46.10
C ALA A 79 44.90 58.31 -45.97
N ALA A 80 43.96 58.16 -45.02
CA ALA A 80 42.98 59.19 -44.69
C ALA A 80 43.61 60.38 -43.93
N HIS A 81 44.55 60.14 -43.02
CA HIS A 81 45.30 61.20 -42.34
C HIS A 81 46.16 62.02 -43.31
N GLU A 82 46.93 61.34 -44.16
CA GLU A 82 47.80 61.97 -45.18
C GLU A 82 47.01 62.75 -46.25
N ARG A 83 45.69 62.52 -46.35
CA ARG A 83 44.78 63.36 -47.13
C ARG A 83 44.44 64.66 -46.41
N LEU A 84 43.93 64.56 -45.18
CA LEU A 84 43.58 65.72 -44.34
C LEU A 84 44.79 66.62 -44.04
N GLU A 85 46.00 66.03 -43.98
CA GLU A 85 47.27 66.73 -43.82
C GLU A 85 47.63 67.56 -45.07
N ARG A 86 47.57 66.95 -46.27
CA ARG A 86 47.79 67.66 -47.54
C ARG A 86 46.75 68.76 -47.83
N GLU A 87 45.53 68.58 -47.34
CA GLU A 87 44.44 69.55 -47.45
C GLU A 87 44.53 70.65 -46.38
N GLY A 88 45.47 70.55 -45.41
CA GLY A 88 45.68 71.54 -44.35
C GLY A 88 44.59 71.58 -43.28
N VAL A 89 43.66 70.63 -43.28
CA VAL A 89 42.42 70.66 -42.48
C VAL A 89 42.52 69.98 -41.11
N LEU A 90 43.72 69.54 -40.69
CA LEU A 90 43.97 68.95 -39.36
C LEU A 90 43.92 70.00 -38.22
N THR A 91 42.76 70.60 -38.01
CA THR A 91 42.52 71.65 -36.99
C THR A 91 41.27 71.37 -36.16
N HIS A 92 41.30 71.81 -34.90
CA HIS A 92 40.18 71.67 -33.96
C HIS A 92 38.85 72.25 -34.51
N GLY A 93 38.93 73.41 -35.17
CA GLY A 93 37.76 74.06 -35.80
C GLY A 93 37.20 73.30 -37.00
N HIS A 94 38.04 72.62 -37.79
CA HIS A 94 37.56 71.73 -38.86
C HIS A 94 36.92 70.46 -38.29
N PHE A 95 37.53 69.84 -37.26
CA PHE A 95 36.96 68.64 -36.62
C PHE A 95 35.56 68.94 -36.03
N HIS A 96 35.39 70.08 -35.35
CA HIS A 96 34.07 70.53 -34.89
C HIS A 96 33.09 70.75 -36.04
N ARG A 97 33.53 71.33 -37.16
CA ARG A 97 32.67 71.54 -38.32
C ARG A 97 32.21 70.21 -38.92
N VAL A 98 33.11 69.27 -39.15
CA VAL A 98 32.79 67.92 -39.66
C VAL A 98 31.84 67.19 -38.71
N ARG A 99 32.05 67.26 -37.38
CA ARG A 99 31.14 66.70 -36.38
C ARG A 99 29.75 67.38 -36.41
N ALA A 100 29.68 68.71 -36.56
CA ALA A 100 28.42 69.45 -36.62
C ALA A 100 27.66 69.19 -37.93
N GLU A 101 28.35 69.11 -39.07
CA GLU A 101 27.78 68.72 -40.36
C GLU A 101 27.25 67.27 -40.32
N ALA A 102 28.00 66.34 -39.71
CA ALA A 102 27.55 64.96 -39.51
C ALA A 102 26.31 64.90 -38.60
N ALA A 103 26.29 65.63 -37.48
CA ALA A 103 25.12 65.71 -36.61
C ALA A 103 23.90 66.35 -37.29
N GLY A 104 24.10 67.33 -38.19
CA GLY A 104 23.04 67.93 -39.01
C GLY A 104 22.48 66.97 -40.06
N ARG A 105 23.34 66.17 -40.70
CA ARG A 105 22.92 65.07 -41.59
C ARG A 105 22.11 64.03 -40.82
N ALA A 106 22.64 63.55 -39.69
CA ALA A 106 22.01 62.58 -38.81
C ALA A 106 20.64 63.05 -38.29
N LEU A 107 20.49 64.32 -37.92
CA LEU A 107 19.19 64.86 -37.48
C LEU A 107 18.18 64.96 -38.64
N THR A 108 18.64 65.24 -39.85
CA THR A 108 17.80 65.23 -41.07
C THR A 108 17.34 63.79 -41.37
N GLU A 109 18.28 62.84 -41.42
CA GLU A 109 18.00 61.42 -41.65
C GLU A 109 17.07 60.84 -40.57
N TRP A 110 17.27 61.18 -39.30
CA TRP A 110 16.35 60.83 -38.22
C TRP A 110 14.95 61.43 -38.42
N SER A 111 14.88 62.67 -38.91
CA SER A 111 13.61 63.33 -39.21
C SER A 111 12.88 62.69 -40.39
N ASP A 112 13.59 62.11 -41.35
CA ASP A 112 12.99 61.35 -42.45
C ASP A 112 12.53 59.95 -41.98
N ILE A 113 13.37 59.25 -41.21
CA ILE A 113 13.03 57.97 -40.57
C ILE A 113 11.78 58.13 -39.67
N ALA A 114 11.75 59.16 -38.83
CA ALA A 114 10.58 59.50 -37.99
C ALA A 114 9.35 59.97 -38.79
N GLY A 115 9.49 60.23 -40.10
CA GLY A 115 8.38 60.47 -41.03
C GLY A 115 7.86 59.19 -41.68
N GLY A 116 8.74 58.20 -41.89
CA GLY A 116 8.38 56.88 -42.40
C GLY A 116 7.74 55.94 -41.37
N LEU A 117 7.72 56.30 -40.08
CA LEU A 117 7.12 55.49 -39.03
C LEU A 117 5.59 55.41 -39.13
N SER A 118 5.10 54.22 -39.46
CA SER A 118 3.66 53.87 -39.47
C SER A 118 3.09 53.52 -38.09
N THR A 119 3.94 53.42 -37.07
CA THR A 119 3.57 53.15 -35.68
C THR A 119 3.43 54.44 -34.87
N SER A 120 2.60 54.40 -33.83
CA SER A 120 2.41 55.47 -32.85
C SER A 120 3.08 55.18 -31.50
N VAL A 121 3.63 53.97 -31.29
CA VAL A 121 4.33 53.59 -30.06
C VAL A 121 5.62 52.81 -30.37
N LEU A 122 6.74 53.29 -29.83
CA LEU A 122 8.06 52.69 -30.01
C LEU A 122 8.62 52.25 -28.65
N GLU A 123 9.25 51.08 -28.59
CA GLU A 123 9.90 50.61 -27.35
C GLU A 123 11.25 51.29 -27.16
N ARG A 124 11.62 51.64 -25.92
CA ARG A 124 12.89 52.28 -25.53
C ARG A 124 14.09 51.59 -26.15
N GLN A 125 14.15 50.26 -26.14
CA GLN A 125 15.25 49.49 -26.73
C GLN A 125 15.34 49.63 -28.27
N VAL A 126 14.21 49.60 -28.97
CA VAL A 126 14.15 49.75 -30.44
C VAL A 126 14.47 51.19 -30.83
N PHE A 127 13.90 52.14 -30.11
CA PHE A 127 14.20 53.56 -30.22
C PHE A 127 15.69 53.84 -30.05
N GLN A 128 16.29 53.37 -28.96
CA GLN A 128 17.73 53.50 -28.71
C GLN A 128 18.58 52.80 -29.76
N ALA A 129 18.14 51.67 -30.33
CA ALA A 129 18.85 51.04 -31.44
C ALA A 129 18.84 51.93 -32.70
N MET A 130 17.69 52.45 -33.09
CA MET A 130 17.55 53.31 -34.27
C MET A 130 18.25 54.67 -34.11
N ALA A 131 18.15 55.31 -32.94
CA ALA A 131 18.85 56.56 -32.65
C ALA A 131 20.38 56.38 -32.69
N ARG A 132 20.89 55.25 -32.16
CA ARG A 132 22.32 54.90 -32.25
C ARG A 132 22.79 54.55 -33.67
N SER A 133 21.96 53.95 -34.52
CA SER A 133 22.35 53.65 -35.90
C SER A 133 22.51 54.90 -36.78
N VAL A 134 21.77 55.97 -36.47
CA VAL A 134 21.87 57.28 -37.16
C VAL A 134 22.85 58.22 -36.45
N GLY A 135 23.14 57.99 -35.16
CA GLY A 135 24.10 58.77 -34.37
C GLY A 135 23.52 60.04 -33.72
N VAL A 136 22.20 60.10 -33.50
CA VAL A 136 21.52 61.26 -32.89
C VAL A 136 21.41 61.09 -31.38
N ASN A 137 21.52 62.20 -30.62
CA ASN A 137 21.26 62.22 -29.17
C ASN A 137 19.82 61.75 -28.86
N GLU A 138 19.68 60.83 -27.91
CA GLU A 138 18.40 60.23 -27.50
C GLU A 138 17.35 61.30 -27.15
N GLU A 139 17.71 62.32 -26.37
CA GLU A 139 16.79 63.41 -25.99
C GLU A 139 16.23 64.19 -27.20
N THR A 140 17.09 64.48 -28.19
CA THR A 140 16.67 65.13 -29.44
C THR A 140 15.84 64.20 -30.30
N ALA A 141 16.21 62.91 -30.36
CA ALA A 141 15.52 61.91 -31.15
C ALA A 141 14.10 61.62 -30.61
N GLU A 142 13.94 61.52 -29.29
CA GLU A 142 12.67 61.32 -28.59
C GLU A 142 11.73 62.52 -28.76
N ARG A 143 12.28 63.75 -28.70
CA ARG A 143 11.52 64.97 -28.97
C ARG A 143 10.96 65.01 -30.40
N VAL A 144 11.75 64.64 -31.42
CA VAL A 144 11.28 64.59 -32.82
C VAL A 144 10.19 63.52 -33.03
N LEU A 145 10.23 62.40 -32.29
CA LEU A 145 9.14 61.42 -32.29
C LEU A 145 7.88 61.99 -31.62
N GLY A 146 8.03 62.65 -30.46
CA GLY A 146 6.94 63.28 -29.71
C GLY A 146 6.22 64.37 -30.52
N GLU A 147 6.96 65.23 -31.21
CA GLU A 147 6.43 66.25 -32.13
C GLU A 147 5.58 65.65 -33.27
N ARG A 148 5.81 64.39 -33.64
CA ARG A 148 5.04 63.65 -34.66
C ARG A 148 3.97 62.72 -34.07
N GLY A 149 3.80 62.73 -32.74
CA GLY A 149 2.83 61.90 -32.05
C GLY A 149 3.15 60.40 -32.11
N VAL A 150 4.45 60.07 -32.06
CA VAL A 150 4.98 58.73 -31.77
C VAL A 150 5.56 58.75 -30.35
N ARG A 151 5.10 57.86 -29.47
CA ARG A 151 5.52 57.83 -28.06
C ARG A 151 6.55 56.73 -27.81
N VAL A 152 7.64 57.07 -27.13
CA VAL A 152 8.57 56.06 -26.59
C VAL A 152 8.02 55.52 -25.26
N VAL A 153 8.09 54.20 -25.07
CA VAL A 153 7.71 53.50 -23.83
C VAL A 153 8.72 52.42 -23.51
N GLU A 154 8.94 52.10 -22.23
CA GLU A 154 10.00 51.16 -21.82
C GLU A 154 9.81 49.75 -22.42
N GLN A 155 8.57 49.22 -22.36
CA GLN A 155 8.19 47.96 -22.97
C GLN A 155 6.71 48.01 -23.38
N LEU A 156 6.34 47.33 -24.47
CA LEU A 156 4.94 47.12 -24.83
C LEU A 156 4.28 46.05 -23.93
N PRO A 157 3.00 46.19 -23.54
CA PRO A 157 2.33 45.22 -22.69
C PRO A 157 2.20 43.86 -23.40
N GLN A 158 2.53 42.79 -22.68
CA GLN A 158 2.36 41.42 -23.16
C GLN A 158 0.87 41.09 -23.21
N LEU A 159 0.40 40.55 -24.35
CA LEU A 159 -1.01 40.25 -24.57
C LEU A 159 -1.28 38.75 -24.48
N PRO A 160 -2.40 38.30 -23.88
CA PRO A 160 -2.76 36.89 -23.84
C PRO A 160 -2.89 36.30 -25.26
N LEU A 161 -2.37 35.09 -25.45
CA LEU A 161 -2.30 34.38 -26.75
C LEU A 161 -3.43 33.34 -26.96
N SER A 162 -4.14 33.00 -25.88
CA SER A 162 -5.26 32.06 -25.84
C SER A 162 -6.37 32.61 -24.93
N PRO A 163 -7.65 32.23 -25.15
CA PRO A 163 -8.76 32.67 -24.29
C PRO A 163 -8.62 32.08 -22.87
N PRO A 164 -8.78 32.88 -21.80
CA PRO A 164 -8.59 32.40 -20.43
C PRO A 164 -9.73 31.50 -19.92
N VAL A 165 -10.88 31.46 -20.60
CA VAL A 165 -12.03 30.59 -20.24
C VAL A 165 -12.51 29.78 -21.45
N ARG A 166 -12.83 28.50 -21.23
CA ARG A 166 -13.35 27.60 -22.28
C ARG A 166 -14.72 28.04 -22.81
N THR A 167 -15.49 28.75 -22.00
CA THR A 167 -16.80 29.33 -22.31
C THR A 167 -16.75 30.61 -23.15
N PHE A 168 -15.58 31.05 -23.62
CA PHE A 168 -15.43 32.36 -24.29
C PHE A 168 -16.30 32.55 -25.54
N ARG A 169 -16.55 31.48 -26.34
CA ARG A 169 -17.51 31.56 -27.46
C ARG A 169 -18.91 31.88 -26.94
N THR A 170 -19.39 31.10 -25.96
CA THR A 170 -20.69 31.30 -25.29
C THR A 170 -20.81 32.71 -24.68
N LEU A 171 -19.74 33.22 -24.06
CA LEU A 171 -19.70 34.59 -23.55
C LEU A 171 -19.96 35.60 -24.68
N ARG A 172 -19.20 35.52 -25.77
CA ARG A 172 -19.31 36.45 -26.90
C ARG A 172 -20.69 36.40 -27.57
N ASP A 173 -21.28 35.21 -27.68
CA ASP A 173 -22.59 35.07 -28.31
C ASP A 173 -23.71 35.61 -27.40
N ASN A 174 -23.63 35.43 -26.08
CA ASN A 174 -24.56 36.11 -25.14
C ASN A 174 -24.36 37.64 -25.14
N LEU A 175 -23.12 38.14 -25.19
CA LEU A 175 -22.84 39.58 -25.29
C LEU A 175 -23.48 40.22 -26.52
N ARG A 176 -23.48 39.52 -27.65
CA ARG A 176 -24.20 39.93 -28.87
C ARG A 176 -25.71 40.00 -28.63
N THR A 177 -26.30 38.97 -28.00
CA THR A 177 -27.74 38.93 -27.68
C THR A 177 -28.19 40.04 -26.73
N CYS A 178 -27.36 40.42 -25.74
CA CYS A 178 -27.68 41.56 -24.85
C CYS A 178 -27.15 42.93 -25.35
N GLY A 179 -26.59 43.00 -26.56
CA GLY A 179 -26.09 44.25 -27.16
C GLY A 179 -24.84 44.84 -26.50
N ALA A 180 -24.17 44.10 -25.61
CA ALA A 180 -23.00 44.55 -24.88
C ALA A 180 -21.71 44.36 -25.69
N ALA A 181 -20.85 45.38 -25.73
CA ALA A 181 -19.59 45.32 -26.48
C ALA A 181 -18.51 44.44 -25.81
N PHE A 182 -18.60 44.25 -24.49
CA PHE A 182 -17.71 43.48 -23.62
C PHE A 182 -18.33 43.34 -22.23
N SER A 183 -17.91 42.35 -21.44
CA SER A 183 -18.58 41.91 -20.21
C SER A 183 -18.75 42.97 -19.11
N PRO A 184 -17.84 43.95 -18.88
CA PRO A 184 -18.06 45.03 -17.91
C PRO A 184 -19.24 45.94 -18.27
N ALA A 185 -19.69 45.99 -19.53
CA ALA A 185 -20.85 46.77 -19.93
C ALA A 185 -22.16 46.17 -19.37
N VAL A 186 -22.22 44.84 -19.20
CA VAL A 186 -23.33 44.16 -18.52
C VAL A 186 -23.32 44.44 -17.02
N VAL A 187 -22.13 44.63 -16.43
CA VAL A 187 -21.94 44.90 -14.99
C VAL A 187 -22.26 46.37 -14.65
N PHE A 188 -21.49 47.30 -15.21
CA PHE A 188 -21.47 48.72 -14.81
C PHE A 188 -22.35 49.63 -15.66
N GLY A 189 -22.78 49.19 -16.84
CA GLY A 189 -23.52 49.99 -17.82
C GLY A 189 -22.62 50.90 -18.66
N SER A 190 -22.99 51.08 -19.93
CA SER A 190 -22.21 51.83 -20.93
C SER A 190 -21.96 53.30 -20.55
N GLU A 191 -22.91 53.97 -19.90
CA GLU A 191 -22.76 55.37 -19.47
C GLU A 191 -21.68 55.57 -18.39
N ARG A 192 -21.48 54.57 -17.52
CA ARG A 192 -20.46 54.64 -16.46
C ARG A 192 -19.07 54.37 -17.04
N LEU A 193 -18.97 53.40 -17.95
CA LEU A 193 -17.74 53.09 -18.70
C LEU A 193 -17.24 54.28 -19.52
N ALA A 194 -18.15 54.99 -20.21
CA ALA A 194 -17.83 56.16 -21.03
C ALA A 194 -17.18 57.33 -20.26
N ARG A 195 -17.16 57.31 -18.92
CA ARG A 195 -16.48 58.31 -18.07
C ARG A 195 -14.98 58.08 -17.94
N GLY A 196 -14.51 56.87 -18.27
CA GLY A 196 -13.10 56.44 -18.21
C GLY A 196 -12.91 55.10 -17.49
N PHE A 197 -12.10 54.22 -18.07
CA PHE A 197 -11.59 53.00 -17.42
C PHE A 197 -10.19 52.61 -17.93
N THR A 198 -9.50 51.78 -17.15
CA THR A 198 -8.19 51.18 -17.47
C THR A 198 -8.23 49.64 -17.43
N LEU A 199 -7.21 48.98 -18.00
CA LEU A 199 -7.11 47.53 -18.19
C LEU A 199 -5.72 46.92 -17.94
N LEU A 200 -4.62 47.63 -18.17
CA LEU A 200 -3.28 47.00 -18.17
C LEU A 200 -2.82 46.57 -16.76
N GLU A 201 -3.31 47.27 -15.73
CA GLU A 201 -3.11 46.94 -14.30
C GLU A 201 -4.39 46.36 -13.67
N GLY A 202 -5.21 45.68 -14.47
CA GLY A 202 -6.54 45.18 -14.10
C GLY A 202 -7.67 46.17 -14.47
N PHE A 203 -8.92 45.68 -14.49
CA PHE A 203 -10.07 46.49 -14.82
C PHE A 203 -10.38 47.48 -13.69
N ARG A 204 -10.33 48.78 -14.00
CA ARG A 204 -10.67 49.84 -13.05
C ARG A 204 -11.41 50.99 -13.71
N LEU A 205 -12.55 51.39 -13.14
CA LEU A 205 -13.24 52.63 -13.51
C LEU A 205 -12.50 53.85 -12.99
N ARG A 206 -12.70 55.01 -13.64
CA ARG A 206 -12.14 56.30 -13.22
C ARG A 206 -12.53 56.75 -11.80
N ASP A 207 -13.61 56.19 -11.25
CA ASP A 207 -14.04 56.39 -9.86
C ASP A 207 -13.38 55.42 -8.85
N GLY A 208 -12.47 54.55 -9.30
CA GLY A 208 -11.70 53.60 -8.50
C GLY A 208 -12.26 52.17 -8.46
N THR A 209 -13.53 51.99 -8.83
CA THR A 209 -14.25 50.69 -8.77
C THR A 209 -13.59 49.62 -9.65
N VAL A 210 -13.56 48.37 -9.18
CA VAL A 210 -12.97 47.20 -9.87
C VAL A 210 -14.02 46.12 -10.17
N LEU A 211 -13.64 45.06 -10.89
CA LEU A 211 -14.53 43.94 -11.25
C LEU A 211 -14.56 42.83 -10.18
N ASP A 212 -14.91 43.21 -8.96
CA ASP A 212 -15.02 42.32 -7.80
C ASP A 212 -16.40 41.61 -7.69
N ASP A 213 -16.56 40.81 -6.63
CA ASP A 213 -17.80 40.08 -6.34
C ASP A 213 -18.96 40.99 -5.90
N GLU A 214 -18.68 42.17 -5.32
CA GLU A 214 -19.72 43.12 -4.92
C GLU A 214 -20.32 43.80 -6.16
N ALA A 215 -19.49 44.19 -7.13
CA ALA A 215 -19.91 44.67 -8.44
C ALA A 215 -20.78 43.64 -9.18
N LEU A 216 -20.39 42.36 -9.16
CA LEU A 216 -21.19 41.26 -9.75
C LEU A 216 -22.47 40.96 -8.97
N ALA A 217 -22.50 41.18 -7.65
CA ALA A 217 -23.70 41.06 -6.84
C ALA A 217 -24.68 42.22 -7.11
N ALA A 218 -24.17 43.45 -7.25
CA ALA A 218 -24.94 44.64 -7.62
C ALA A 218 -25.53 44.53 -9.04
N ALA A 219 -24.75 44.04 -10.00
CA ALA A 219 -25.22 43.82 -11.38
C ALA A 219 -26.37 42.80 -11.45
N VAL A 220 -26.27 41.67 -10.74
CA VAL A 220 -27.39 40.70 -10.67
C VAL A 220 -28.63 41.30 -10.00
N ARG A 221 -28.49 42.07 -8.90
CA ARG A 221 -29.65 42.74 -8.27
C ARG A 221 -30.35 43.70 -9.23
N ARG A 222 -29.61 44.40 -10.11
CA ARG A 222 -30.19 45.26 -11.16
C ARG A 222 -30.90 44.45 -12.24
N ILE A 223 -30.24 43.44 -12.81
CA ILE A 223 -30.81 42.66 -13.92
C ILE A 223 -32.00 41.79 -13.46
N GLN A 224 -32.04 41.37 -12.19
CA GLN A 224 -33.18 40.66 -11.62
C GLN A 224 -34.50 41.45 -11.68
N VAL A 225 -34.48 42.79 -11.59
CA VAL A 225 -35.69 43.62 -11.69
C VAL A 225 -36.05 44.07 -13.12
N GLU A 226 -35.19 43.80 -14.11
CA GLU A 226 -35.46 44.07 -15.53
C GLU A 226 -36.53 43.07 -16.09
N PRO A 227 -37.37 43.46 -17.06
CA PRO A 227 -38.41 42.59 -17.61
C PRO A 227 -37.81 41.38 -18.34
N MET A 228 -38.52 40.24 -18.30
CA MET A 228 -38.05 38.99 -18.88
C MET A 228 -37.96 39.08 -20.41
N THR A 229 -36.74 38.97 -20.92
CA THR A 229 -36.38 39.13 -22.35
C THR A 229 -35.17 38.26 -22.67
N GLU A 230 -34.93 37.97 -23.95
CA GLU A 230 -33.73 37.24 -24.39
C GLU A 230 -32.44 37.97 -24.00
N GLY A 231 -32.44 39.31 -24.06
CA GLY A 231 -31.34 40.15 -23.61
C GLY A 231 -31.05 40.01 -22.12
N LYS A 232 -32.09 39.91 -21.27
CA LYS A 232 -31.93 39.61 -19.83
C LYS A 232 -31.34 38.23 -19.59
N ALA A 233 -31.88 37.19 -20.22
CA ALA A 233 -31.35 35.82 -20.08
C ALA A 233 -29.87 35.75 -20.51
N ALA A 234 -29.50 36.46 -21.58
CA ALA A 234 -28.13 36.58 -22.03
C ALA A 234 -27.23 37.37 -21.05
N ALA A 235 -27.75 38.44 -20.44
CA ALA A 235 -27.04 39.18 -19.39
C ALA A 235 -26.82 38.33 -18.12
N GLU A 236 -27.79 37.52 -17.71
CA GLU A 236 -27.66 36.57 -16.60
C GLU A 236 -26.61 35.49 -16.91
N ASN A 237 -26.55 34.97 -18.14
CA ASN A 237 -25.49 34.07 -18.60
C ASN A 237 -24.09 34.73 -18.55
N VAL A 238 -23.95 35.99 -18.99
CA VAL A 238 -22.68 36.73 -18.90
C VAL A 238 -22.22 36.85 -17.44
N LEU A 239 -23.12 37.21 -16.52
CA LEU A 239 -22.81 37.32 -15.10
C LEU A 239 -22.50 35.95 -14.45
N SER A 240 -23.14 34.87 -14.92
CA SER A 240 -22.79 33.50 -14.52
C SER A 240 -21.37 33.12 -14.97
N ILE A 241 -20.96 33.49 -16.19
CA ILE A 241 -19.60 33.24 -16.68
C ILE A 241 -18.58 34.05 -15.86
N LEU A 242 -18.83 35.34 -15.60
CA LEU A 242 -17.94 36.16 -14.76
C LEU A 242 -17.80 35.65 -13.32
N ARG A 243 -18.86 35.06 -12.75
CA ARG A 243 -18.83 34.39 -11.44
C ARG A 243 -18.07 33.07 -11.45
N SER A 244 -18.00 32.38 -12.60
CA SER A 244 -17.20 31.15 -12.75
C SER A 244 -15.69 31.39 -12.89
N CYS A 245 -15.26 32.64 -13.04
CA CYS A 245 -13.83 33.01 -13.02
C CYS A 245 -13.28 33.01 -11.59
N GLU A 246 -12.06 32.48 -11.43
CA GLU A 246 -11.33 32.34 -10.16
C GLU A 246 -10.81 33.70 -9.63
N GLY A 247 -11.75 34.53 -9.14
CA GLY A 247 -11.47 35.83 -8.54
C GLY A 247 -11.16 36.96 -9.52
N PRO A 248 -10.82 38.17 -9.02
CA PRO A 248 -10.62 39.36 -9.85
C PRO A 248 -9.57 39.22 -10.96
N PRO A 249 -8.35 38.67 -10.73
CA PRO A 249 -7.33 38.57 -11.78
C PRO A 249 -7.76 37.73 -12.99
N ALA A 250 -8.57 36.68 -12.77
CA ALA A 250 -9.13 35.86 -13.85
C ALA A 250 -10.19 36.62 -14.67
N ARG A 251 -10.92 37.55 -14.04
CA ARG A 251 -11.88 38.45 -14.71
C ARG A 251 -11.16 39.55 -15.48
N ASP A 252 -10.13 40.15 -14.88
CA ASP A 252 -9.28 41.15 -15.53
C ASP A 252 -8.63 40.59 -16.80
N ALA A 253 -8.07 39.38 -16.72
CA ALA A 253 -7.50 38.68 -17.89
C ALA A 253 -8.55 38.36 -18.96
N LEU A 254 -9.79 38.05 -18.57
CA LEU A 254 -10.92 37.82 -19.49
C LEU A 254 -11.33 39.12 -20.20
N VAL A 255 -11.48 40.22 -19.47
CA VAL A 255 -11.83 41.54 -20.04
C VAL A 255 -10.72 42.04 -20.97
N LEU A 256 -9.45 41.90 -20.58
CA LEU A 256 -8.30 42.20 -21.44
C LEU A 256 -8.35 41.37 -22.74
N TRP A 257 -8.68 40.07 -22.65
CA TRP A 257 -8.82 39.21 -23.82
C TRP A 257 -10.03 39.58 -24.71
N GLU A 258 -11.16 40.05 -24.15
CA GLU A 258 -12.29 40.57 -24.93
C GLU A 258 -11.86 41.76 -25.81
N VAL A 259 -11.19 42.75 -25.22
CA VAL A 259 -10.71 43.95 -25.92
C VAL A 259 -9.66 43.60 -26.96
N VAL A 260 -8.66 42.78 -26.59
CA VAL A 260 -7.61 42.31 -27.50
C VAL A 260 -8.19 41.45 -28.63
N GLY A 261 -9.28 40.72 -28.39
CA GLY A 261 -10.01 39.96 -29.41
C GLY A 261 -10.60 40.85 -30.50
N ASP A 262 -11.39 41.87 -30.13
CA ASP A 262 -11.93 42.85 -31.07
C ASP A 262 -10.82 43.60 -31.84
N LEU A 263 -9.71 43.95 -31.18
CA LEU A 263 -8.56 44.58 -31.83
C LEU A 263 -7.88 43.66 -32.85
N ARG A 264 -7.86 42.33 -32.63
CA ARG A 264 -7.30 41.33 -33.54
C ARG A 264 -8.22 41.01 -34.72
N GLU A 265 -9.54 41.04 -34.55
CA GLU A 265 -10.51 40.80 -35.63
C GLU A 265 -10.65 41.97 -36.62
N ARG A 266 -10.06 43.14 -36.32
CA ARG A 266 -10.12 44.34 -37.18
C ARG A 266 -9.14 44.29 -38.37
N PRO A 267 -9.56 44.70 -39.58
CA PRO A 267 -8.75 44.63 -40.80
C PRO A 267 -7.34 45.21 -40.66
N GLY A 268 -6.34 44.53 -41.24
CA GLY A 268 -4.92 44.90 -41.15
C GLY A 268 -4.59 46.33 -41.61
N ALA A 269 -5.36 46.87 -42.57
CA ALA A 269 -5.19 48.22 -43.10
C ALA A 269 -5.46 49.36 -42.09
N LEU A 270 -6.08 49.08 -40.94
CA LEU A 270 -6.27 50.07 -39.88
C LEU A 270 -4.96 50.27 -39.10
N GLY A 271 -4.37 51.47 -39.19
CA GLY A 271 -3.27 51.88 -38.31
C GLY A 271 -3.69 51.94 -36.83
N GLU A 272 -2.72 51.95 -35.92
CA GLU A 272 -2.93 51.83 -34.46
C GLU A 272 -3.94 52.85 -33.90
N LYS A 273 -3.85 54.13 -34.32
CA LYS A 273 -4.80 55.19 -33.94
C LYS A 273 -6.25 54.87 -34.39
N GLY A 274 -6.42 54.16 -35.50
CA GLY A 274 -7.71 53.67 -36.00
C GLY A 274 -8.23 52.42 -35.28
N LEU A 275 -7.34 51.56 -34.76
CA LEU A 275 -7.69 50.45 -33.87
C LEU A 275 -8.08 50.92 -32.47
N ALA A 276 -7.38 51.92 -31.92
CA ALA A 276 -7.63 52.44 -30.57
C ALA A 276 -8.95 53.23 -30.48
N ARG A 277 -9.29 54.02 -31.51
CA ARG A 277 -10.43 54.95 -31.51
C ARG A 277 -11.77 54.35 -31.03
N PRO A 278 -12.21 53.14 -31.46
CA PRO A 278 -13.48 52.54 -31.01
C PRO A 278 -13.48 52.11 -29.53
N TRP A 279 -12.33 51.99 -28.88
CA TRP A 279 -12.22 51.70 -27.45
C TRP A 279 -12.09 52.98 -26.63
N ILE A 280 -11.38 53.99 -27.15
CA ILE A 280 -11.39 55.36 -26.60
C ILE A 280 -12.81 55.92 -26.55
N HIS A 281 -13.61 55.77 -27.62
CA HIS A 281 -15.01 56.21 -27.64
C HIS A 281 -15.94 55.40 -26.70
N ARG A 282 -15.48 54.29 -26.11
CA ARG A 282 -16.17 53.53 -25.05
C ARG A 282 -15.65 53.85 -23.65
N GLY A 283 -14.61 54.67 -23.53
CA GLY A 283 -14.02 55.09 -22.26
C GLY A 283 -12.68 54.44 -21.90
N LEU A 284 -12.09 53.57 -22.72
CA LEU A 284 -10.75 53.07 -22.45
C LEU A 284 -9.73 54.22 -22.55
N ALA A 285 -8.88 54.37 -21.53
CA ALA A 285 -7.86 55.43 -21.50
C ALA A 285 -6.99 55.45 -22.77
N ASP A 286 -6.89 56.62 -23.41
CA ASP A 286 -6.21 56.83 -24.71
C ASP A 286 -4.82 56.17 -24.80
N GLN A 287 -4.03 56.29 -23.74
CA GLN A 287 -2.68 55.72 -23.67
C GLN A 287 -2.69 54.18 -23.68
N GLU A 288 -3.60 53.55 -22.96
CA GLU A 288 -3.73 52.08 -22.96
C GLU A 288 -4.32 51.58 -24.28
N ALA A 289 -5.31 52.29 -24.83
CA ALA A 289 -5.91 51.95 -26.11
C ALA A 289 -4.86 51.94 -27.25
N LEU A 290 -3.94 52.91 -27.25
CA LEU A 290 -2.81 52.95 -28.17
C LEU A 290 -1.77 51.85 -27.89
N LEU A 291 -1.44 51.58 -26.63
CA LEU A 291 -0.54 50.49 -26.24
C LEU A 291 -1.06 49.11 -26.67
N LEU A 292 -2.34 48.82 -26.42
CA LEU A 292 -2.99 47.58 -26.87
C LEU A 292 -3.02 47.49 -28.39
N ALA A 293 -3.33 48.58 -29.10
CA ALA A 293 -3.31 48.61 -30.56
C ALA A 293 -1.91 48.35 -31.15
N ALA A 294 -0.87 48.94 -30.56
CA ALA A 294 0.53 48.73 -30.95
C ALA A 294 1.01 47.30 -30.64
N SER A 295 0.71 46.76 -29.45
CA SER A 295 1.01 45.36 -29.11
C SER A 295 0.29 44.37 -30.03
N VAL A 296 -0.99 44.61 -30.36
CA VAL A 296 -1.73 43.79 -31.35
C VAL A 296 -1.08 43.89 -32.72
N ARG A 297 -0.78 45.10 -33.22
CA ARG A 297 -0.18 45.27 -34.55
C ARG A 297 1.20 44.62 -34.64
N ARG A 298 2.05 44.79 -33.64
CA ARG A 298 3.35 44.11 -33.53
C ARG A 298 3.21 42.59 -33.47
N SER A 299 2.26 42.09 -32.68
CA SER A 299 1.93 40.66 -32.62
C SER A 299 1.46 40.11 -33.98
N THR A 300 0.64 40.86 -34.74
CA THR A 300 0.21 40.45 -36.10
C THR A 300 1.29 40.58 -37.16
N ALA A 301 2.20 41.57 -37.05
CA ALA A 301 3.35 41.68 -37.95
C ALA A 301 4.35 40.53 -37.71
N ALA A 302 4.56 40.17 -36.44
CA ALA A 302 5.33 38.98 -36.06
C ALA A 302 4.60 37.66 -36.40
N ALA A 303 3.27 37.64 -36.56
CA ALA A 303 2.51 36.41 -36.82
C ALA A 303 2.88 35.75 -38.17
N GLY A 304 3.49 36.48 -39.11
CA GLY A 304 4.08 35.91 -40.33
C GLY A 304 5.21 34.89 -40.07
N SER A 305 5.79 34.86 -38.86
CA SER A 305 6.66 33.79 -38.36
C SER A 305 6.14 33.14 -37.06
N GLY A 306 5.34 33.86 -36.27
CA GLY A 306 4.72 33.38 -35.04
C GLY A 306 3.58 32.37 -35.25
N GLY A 307 2.97 32.33 -36.44
CA GLY A 307 2.03 31.26 -36.82
C GLY A 307 2.70 29.88 -36.72
N THR A 308 3.92 29.76 -37.27
CA THR A 308 4.76 28.56 -37.17
C THR A 308 5.00 28.19 -35.71
N ALA A 309 5.49 29.12 -34.88
CA ALA A 309 5.80 28.83 -33.47
C ALA A 309 4.55 28.39 -32.66
N ARG A 310 3.36 28.92 -32.96
CA ARG A 310 2.09 28.45 -32.39
C ARG A 310 1.78 27.03 -32.86
N ALA A 311 1.77 26.79 -34.17
CA ALA A 311 1.47 25.49 -34.76
C ALA A 311 2.47 24.41 -34.31
N GLU A 312 3.75 24.76 -34.10
CA GLU A 312 4.75 23.86 -33.53
C GLU A 312 4.42 23.44 -32.09
N HIS A 313 3.99 24.37 -31.24
CA HIS A 313 3.59 24.04 -29.86
C HIS A 313 2.33 23.19 -29.85
N GLU A 314 1.32 23.58 -30.64
CA GLU A 314 0.05 22.87 -30.79
C GLU A 314 0.27 21.44 -31.34
N VAL A 315 1.13 21.25 -32.34
CA VAL A 315 1.51 19.92 -32.85
C VAL A 315 2.30 19.11 -31.82
N ARG A 316 3.20 19.70 -31.02
CA ARG A 316 3.90 18.96 -29.93
C ARG A 316 2.92 18.48 -28.86
N GLU A 317 2.02 19.34 -28.39
CA GLU A 317 0.97 18.97 -27.41
C GLU A 317 0.07 17.85 -27.95
N LEU A 318 -0.40 17.98 -29.20
CA LEU A 318 -1.28 16.99 -29.81
C LEU A 318 -0.57 15.65 -30.07
N LEU A 319 0.71 15.66 -30.46
CA LEU A 319 1.53 14.44 -30.59
C LEU A 319 1.91 13.81 -29.24
N GLY A 320 1.98 14.60 -28.17
CA GLY A 320 2.19 14.11 -26.80
C GLY A 320 0.93 13.53 -26.15
N ALA A 321 -0.24 13.89 -26.66
CA ALA A 321 -1.55 13.33 -26.29
C ALA A 321 -2.09 12.31 -27.32
N ASP A 322 -1.24 11.86 -28.26
CA ASP A 322 -1.54 10.94 -29.37
C ASP A 322 -2.78 11.29 -30.22
N ARG A 323 -3.09 12.60 -30.32
CA ARG A 323 -4.20 13.15 -31.10
C ARG A 323 -3.79 13.43 -32.55
N LEU A 324 -3.51 12.37 -33.29
CA LEU A 324 -2.94 12.44 -34.63
C LEU A 324 -3.82 13.18 -35.64
N ARG A 325 -5.15 13.07 -35.60
CA ARG A 325 -6.03 13.73 -36.57
C ARG A 325 -6.00 15.26 -36.40
N ARG A 326 -6.01 15.74 -35.14
CA ARG A 326 -5.82 17.16 -34.83
C ARG A 326 -4.38 17.62 -35.08
N ALA A 327 -3.37 16.79 -34.79
CA ALA A 327 -1.99 17.10 -35.12
C ALA A 327 -1.77 17.25 -36.63
N GLN A 328 -2.44 16.42 -37.45
CA GLN A 328 -2.46 16.53 -38.91
C GLN A 328 -3.11 17.83 -39.39
N ALA A 329 -4.19 18.28 -38.75
CA ALA A 329 -4.80 19.58 -39.04
C ALA A 329 -3.89 20.76 -38.66
N ALA A 330 -3.33 20.78 -37.45
CA ALA A 330 -2.43 21.83 -36.98
C ALA A 330 -1.10 21.88 -37.75
N ALA A 331 -0.63 20.73 -38.27
CA ALA A 331 0.57 20.66 -39.11
C ALA A 331 0.35 21.23 -40.54
N ALA A 332 -0.88 21.55 -40.95
CA ALA A 332 -1.13 22.24 -42.22
C ALA A 332 -0.64 23.69 -42.21
N ASP A 333 -0.56 24.32 -41.04
CA ASP A 333 -0.02 25.68 -40.84
C ASP A 333 1.52 25.70 -40.71
N LEU A 334 2.19 24.52 -40.74
CA LEU A 334 3.65 24.40 -40.73
C LEU A 334 4.22 24.35 -42.16
N PRO A 335 5.44 24.88 -42.39
CA PRO A 335 6.16 24.66 -43.64
C PRO A 335 6.32 23.17 -43.95
N ARG A 336 6.16 22.78 -45.22
CA ARG A 336 6.15 21.35 -45.62
C ARG A 336 7.44 20.61 -45.27
N ASP A 337 8.57 21.29 -45.20
CA ASP A 337 9.89 20.73 -44.88
C ASP A 337 10.24 20.83 -43.39
N HIS A 338 9.29 21.27 -42.55
CA HIS A 338 9.48 21.39 -41.10
C HIS A 338 9.48 20.00 -40.43
N GLY A 339 10.42 19.76 -39.51
CA GLY A 339 10.62 18.43 -38.90
C GLY A 339 9.39 17.87 -38.18
N LEU A 340 8.60 18.71 -37.52
CA LEU A 340 7.33 18.27 -36.91
C LEU A 340 6.28 17.88 -37.96
N ALA A 341 6.27 18.52 -39.14
CA ALA A 341 5.33 18.18 -40.21
C ALA A 341 5.69 16.83 -40.85
N GLU A 342 6.98 16.50 -41.02
CA GLU A 342 7.38 15.15 -41.44
C GLU A 342 7.10 14.10 -40.36
N LEU A 343 7.33 14.38 -39.07
CA LEU A 343 6.99 13.46 -37.98
C LEU A 343 5.48 13.14 -37.92
N VAL A 344 4.62 14.14 -38.18
CA VAL A 344 3.17 13.92 -38.33
C VAL A 344 2.88 13.05 -39.56
N ARG A 345 3.50 13.33 -40.71
CA ARG A 345 3.35 12.49 -41.92
C ARG A 345 3.84 11.05 -41.70
N GLU A 346 4.92 10.85 -40.95
CA GLU A 346 5.44 9.54 -40.57
C GLU A 346 4.43 8.76 -39.71
N ARG A 347 3.88 9.38 -38.65
CA ARG A 347 2.82 8.75 -37.84
C ARG A 347 1.57 8.45 -38.65
N VAL A 348 1.14 9.33 -39.56
CA VAL A 348 -0.02 9.09 -40.45
C VAL A 348 0.25 7.88 -41.36
N ARG A 349 1.39 7.84 -42.06
CA ARG A 349 1.80 6.67 -42.87
C ARG A 349 1.82 5.39 -42.03
N ARG A 350 2.31 5.45 -40.78
CA ARG A 350 2.38 4.29 -39.88
C ARG A 350 1.00 3.78 -39.45
N VAL A 351 0.04 4.68 -39.23
CA VAL A 351 -1.37 4.31 -39.00
C VAL A 351 -1.97 3.68 -40.27
N GLU A 352 -1.74 4.26 -41.45
CA GLU A 352 -2.18 3.69 -42.73
C GLU A 352 -1.57 2.31 -43.01
N ASP A 353 -0.30 2.08 -42.63
CA ASP A 353 0.36 0.77 -42.70
C ASP A 353 -0.34 -0.26 -41.80
N LEU A 354 -0.64 0.12 -40.55
CA LEU A 354 -1.33 -0.75 -39.59
C LEU A 354 -2.78 -1.06 -40.01
N LEU A 355 -3.48 -0.12 -40.63
CA LEU A 355 -4.80 -0.37 -41.22
C LEU A 355 -4.70 -1.34 -42.41
N ARG A 356 -3.72 -1.14 -43.31
CA ARG A 356 -3.42 -2.06 -44.44
C ARG A 356 -2.85 -3.41 -43.99
N GLU A 357 -2.34 -3.51 -42.77
CA GLU A 357 -1.97 -4.75 -42.10
C GLU A 357 -3.22 -5.47 -41.59
N ALA A 358 -4.04 -4.79 -40.78
CA ALA A 358 -5.31 -5.35 -40.30
C ALA A 358 -6.22 -5.85 -41.44
N ASP A 359 -6.34 -5.08 -42.52
CA ASP A 359 -7.11 -5.48 -43.70
C ASP A 359 -6.55 -6.72 -44.39
N ARG A 360 -5.24 -7.01 -44.29
CA ARG A 360 -4.63 -8.24 -44.81
C ARG A 360 -4.89 -9.42 -43.88
N GLU A 361 -4.68 -9.25 -42.58
CA GLU A 361 -4.81 -10.34 -41.61
C GLU A 361 -6.27 -10.81 -41.48
N LEU A 362 -7.26 -9.91 -41.59
CA LEU A 362 -8.68 -10.29 -41.69
C LEU A 362 -8.98 -11.14 -42.94
N ARG A 363 -8.32 -10.86 -44.08
CA ARG A 363 -8.44 -11.66 -45.31
C ARG A 363 -7.62 -12.96 -45.27
N GLY A 364 -6.59 -13.02 -44.43
CA GLY A 364 -5.79 -14.22 -44.16
C GLY A 364 -6.41 -15.16 -43.12
N GLY A 365 -7.37 -14.68 -42.32
CA GLY A 365 -8.04 -15.45 -41.28
C GLY A 365 -7.41 -15.36 -39.89
N ASP A 366 -6.52 -14.39 -39.62
CA ASP A 366 -6.04 -14.07 -38.25
C ASP A 366 -6.72 -12.78 -37.73
N PRO A 367 -7.90 -12.88 -37.08
CA PRO A 367 -8.56 -11.73 -36.48
C PRO A 367 -7.77 -11.15 -35.29
N GLU A 368 -6.89 -11.91 -34.64
CA GLU A 368 -6.09 -11.38 -33.53
C GLU A 368 -4.87 -10.58 -34.02
N ALA A 369 -4.24 -10.95 -35.14
CA ALA A 369 -3.25 -10.08 -35.79
C ALA A 369 -3.90 -8.78 -36.28
N ALA A 370 -5.08 -8.87 -36.89
CA ALA A 370 -5.85 -7.69 -37.27
C ALA A 370 -6.20 -6.80 -36.07
N ALA A 371 -6.70 -7.40 -34.98
CA ALA A 371 -7.03 -6.67 -33.76
C ALA A 371 -5.79 -6.01 -33.15
N ARG A 372 -4.63 -6.69 -33.07
CA ARG A 372 -3.36 -6.11 -32.60
C ARG A 372 -2.92 -4.90 -33.42
N ALA A 373 -3.10 -4.94 -34.74
CA ALA A 373 -2.78 -3.82 -35.63
C ALA A 373 -3.75 -2.64 -35.43
N LEU A 374 -5.07 -2.88 -35.37
CA LEU A 374 -6.09 -1.86 -35.09
C LEU A 374 -5.94 -1.22 -33.71
N ASP A 375 -5.69 -2.02 -32.68
CA ASP A 375 -5.44 -1.58 -31.29
C ASP A 375 -4.16 -0.73 -31.16
N THR A 376 -3.16 -1.00 -31.99
CA THR A 376 -1.94 -0.18 -32.09
C THR A 376 -2.18 1.10 -32.90
N ALA A 377 -2.98 1.05 -33.96
CA ALA A 377 -3.39 2.23 -34.72
C ALA A 377 -4.24 3.19 -33.86
N ALA A 378 -5.18 2.67 -33.06
CA ALA A 378 -6.02 3.45 -32.15
C ALA A 378 -5.21 4.13 -31.04
N ARG A 379 -4.11 3.51 -30.57
CA ARG A 379 -3.16 4.17 -29.65
C ARG A 379 -2.38 5.31 -30.30
N LEU A 380 -2.04 5.20 -31.59
CA LEU A 380 -1.31 6.24 -32.32
C LEU A 380 -2.18 7.40 -32.79
N ALA A 381 -3.51 7.19 -32.85
CA ALA A 381 -4.51 8.17 -33.25
C ALA A 381 -5.71 8.13 -32.27
N ALA A 382 -5.47 8.50 -31.01
CA ALA A 382 -6.44 8.47 -29.93
C ALA A 382 -7.56 9.54 -30.02
N ASP A 383 -7.60 10.30 -31.12
CA ASP A 383 -8.69 11.21 -31.50
C ASP A 383 -9.42 10.79 -32.79
N ASP A 384 -9.24 9.53 -33.22
CA ASP A 384 -9.98 8.87 -34.29
C ASP A 384 -10.95 7.83 -33.69
N ASP A 385 -12.26 8.08 -33.81
CA ASP A 385 -13.32 7.20 -33.28
C ASP A 385 -13.64 6.02 -34.22
N GLU A 386 -13.18 6.03 -35.49
CA GLU A 386 -13.46 4.96 -36.46
C GLU A 386 -12.59 3.73 -36.20
N ILE A 387 -11.31 3.92 -35.87
CA ILE A 387 -10.38 2.81 -35.57
C ILE A 387 -10.84 1.95 -34.38
N PRO A 388 -11.22 2.49 -33.21
CA PRO A 388 -11.75 1.69 -32.10
C PRO A 388 -13.14 1.10 -32.39
N ALA A 389 -13.96 1.73 -33.25
CA ALA A 389 -15.21 1.13 -33.70
C ALA A 389 -14.95 -0.13 -34.56
N ARG A 390 -14.03 -0.04 -35.54
CA ARG A 390 -13.56 -1.17 -36.35
C ARG A 390 -12.92 -2.27 -35.49
N LEU A 391 -12.11 -1.91 -34.50
CA LEU A 391 -11.56 -2.88 -33.54
C LEU A 391 -12.66 -3.64 -32.81
N GLY A 392 -13.72 -2.95 -32.37
CA GLY A 392 -14.87 -3.57 -31.73
C GLY A 392 -15.69 -4.52 -32.62
N GLU A 393 -15.52 -4.46 -33.95
CA GLU A 393 -16.18 -5.37 -34.90
C GLU A 393 -15.38 -6.66 -35.15
N VAL A 394 -14.13 -6.74 -34.69
CA VAL A 394 -13.30 -7.95 -34.79
C VAL A 394 -13.59 -8.90 -33.62
N GLU A 395 -14.07 -10.10 -33.92
CA GLU A 395 -14.39 -11.13 -32.91
C GLU A 395 -13.16 -11.49 -32.05
N PRO A 396 -13.29 -11.58 -30.70
CA PRO A 396 -12.24 -12.09 -29.83
C PRO A 396 -12.23 -13.62 -29.78
N LEU A 397 -11.09 -14.21 -29.45
CA LEU A 397 -10.99 -15.63 -29.19
C LEU A 397 -11.79 -16.02 -27.93
N PRO A 398 -12.37 -17.23 -27.88
CA PRO A 398 -13.19 -17.67 -26.75
C PRO A 398 -12.38 -17.77 -25.43
N PRO A 399 -13.02 -17.55 -24.27
CA PRO A 399 -12.44 -17.89 -22.98
C PRO A 399 -12.29 -19.42 -22.85
N ARG A 400 -11.39 -19.87 -21.96
CA ARG A 400 -11.01 -21.29 -21.86
C ARG A 400 -11.44 -21.91 -20.53
N ALA A 401 -11.57 -23.23 -20.53
CA ALA A 401 -11.72 -24.05 -19.33
C ALA A 401 -12.79 -23.52 -18.34
N ALA A 402 -13.99 -23.21 -18.84
CA ALA A 402 -15.08 -22.78 -17.98
C ALA A 402 -15.64 -23.94 -17.15
N THR A 403 -15.63 -23.77 -15.83
CA THR A 403 -16.26 -24.67 -14.85
C THR A 403 -17.45 -23.98 -14.20
N ALA A 404 -18.31 -24.77 -13.58
CA ALA A 404 -19.25 -24.29 -12.59
C ALA A 404 -19.27 -25.28 -11.44
N ASP A 405 -19.29 -24.76 -10.21
CA ASP A 405 -19.30 -25.55 -8.98
C ASP A 405 -20.45 -25.08 -8.10
N THR A 406 -21.33 -26.01 -7.70
CA THR A 406 -22.51 -25.70 -6.88
C THR A 406 -22.17 -25.76 -5.39
N GLY A 407 -22.35 -24.64 -4.70
CA GLY A 407 -22.37 -24.59 -3.24
C GLY A 407 -23.78 -24.85 -2.70
N GLU A 408 -23.99 -24.47 -1.44
CA GLU A 408 -25.26 -24.64 -0.72
C GLU A 408 -26.40 -23.76 -1.28
N HIS A 409 -26.07 -22.54 -1.70
CA HIS A 409 -27.02 -21.46 -2.02
C HIS A 409 -26.88 -20.89 -3.45
N GLY A 410 -26.18 -21.60 -4.35
CA GLY A 410 -25.95 -21.13 -5.72
C GLY A 410 -24.81 -21.87 -6.43
N ALA A 411 -24.47 -21.41 -7.64
CA ALA A 411 -23.31 -21.89 -8.40
C ALA A 411 -22.27 -20.79 -8.59
N VAL A 412 -20.99 -21.13 -8.41
CA VAL A 412 -19.87 -20.27 -8.82
C VAL A 412 -19.40 -20.74 -10.19
N VAL A 413 -19.51 -19.87 -11.19
CA VAL A 413 -19.05 -20.10 -12.56
C VAL A 413 -17.69 -19.44 -12.70
N SER A 414 -16.66 -20.18 -13.14
CA SER A 414 -15.29 -19.64 -13.28
C SER A 414 -14.68 -20.06 -14.61
N TRP A 415 -13.81 -19.23 -15.18
CA TRP A 415 -13.16 -19.51 -16.47
C TRP A 415 -11.75 -18.93 -16.51
N GLN A 416 -10.93 -19.43 -17.43
CA GLN A 416 -9.69 -18.76 -17.80
C GLN A 416 -9.99 -17.62 -18.79
N PRO A 417 -9.33 -16.46 -18.66
CA PRO A 417 -9.53 -15.35 -19.58
C PRO A 417 -9.16 -15.73 -21.02
N SER A 418 -9.78 -15.02 -21.97
CA SER A 418 -9.45 -15.13 -23.39
C SER A 418 -7.97 -14.78 -23.63
N PRO A 419 -7.29 -15.45 -24.59
CA PRO A 419 -5.96 -15.05 -25.04
C PRO A 419 -5.95 -13.75 -25.86
N SER A 420 -7.10 -13.16 -26.21
CA SER A 420 -7.19 -11.87 -26.89
C SER A 420 -6.63 -10.73 -26.04
N LEU A 421 -5.57 -10.07 -26.51
CA LEU A 421 -4.91 -8.96 -25.80
C LEU A 421 -5.24 -7.57 -26.38
N ALA A 422 -5.86 -7.51 -27.55
CA ALA A 422 -6.14 -6.28 -28.28
C ALA A 422 -7.55 -5.74 -27.97
N GLY A 423 -7.65 -4.46 -27.59
CA GLY A 423 -8.88 -3.82 -27.15
C GLY A 423 -9.33 -4.23 -25.74
N ARG A 424 -10.49 -3.71 -25.31
CA ARG A 424 -11.08 -4.05 -24.00
C ARG A 424 -11.86 -5.36 -24.11
N ILE A 425 -11.46 -6.38 -23.36
CA ILE A 425 -12.21 -7.64 -23.24
C ILE A 425 -13.11 -7.61 -21.99
N SER A 426 -14.37 -7.98 -22.19
CA SER A 426 -15.35 -8.34 -21.16
C SER A 426 -15.92 -9.74 -21.46
N TYR A 427 -16.72 -10.29 -20.56
CA TYR A 427 -17.32 -11.62 -20.70
C TYR A 427 -18.83 -11.55 -20.47
N ARG A 428 -19.63 -12.04 -21.42
CA ARG A 428 -21.07 -12.26 -21.25
C ARG A 428 -21.29 -13.68 -20.72
N VAL A 429 -22.06 -13.80 -19.63
CA VAL A 429 -22.44 -15.07 -19.02
C VAL A 429 -23.94 -15.28 -19.16
N ALA A 430 -24.35 -16.44 -19.68
CA ALA A 430 -25.75 -16.84 -19.77
C ALA A 430 -25.98 -18.24 -19.19
N ARG A 431 -27.06 -18.39 -18.42
CA ARG A 431 -27.53 -19.66 -17.89
C ARG A 431 -28.43 -20.35 -18.93
N ARG A 432 -28.08 -21.57 -19.33
CA ARG A 432 -28.87 -22.44 -20.21
C ARG A 432 -29.52 -23.56 -19.40
N ILE A 433 -30.84 -23.57 -19.32
CA ILE A 433 -31.63 -24.52 -18.53
C ILE A 433 -32.21 -25.60 -19.44
N GLY A 434 -31.98 -26.87 -19.13
CA GLY A 434 -32.46 -28.02 -19.93
C GLY A 434 -31.45 -28.56 -20.95
N ARG A 435 -31.93 -29.19 -22.02
CA ARG A 435 -31.12 -29.84 -23.08
C ARG A 435 -31.70 -29.58 -24.48
N GLY A 436 -30.83 -29.60 -25.49
CA GLY A 436 -31.22 -29.50 -26.90
C GLY A 436 -31.71 -28.10 -27.33
N PRO A 437 -32.34 -27.97 -28.50
CA PRO A 437 -32.78 -26.68 -29.05
C PRO A 437 -33.94 -26.02 -28.26
N GLY A 438 -34.55 -26.74 -27.31
CA GLY A 438 -35.55 -26.19 -26.38
C GLY A 438 -34.97 -25.64 -25.07
N ALA A 439 -33.63 -25.61 -24.90
CA ALA A 439 -33.01 -25.11 -23.68
C ALA A 439 -33.24 -23.60 -23.52
N ARG A 440 -33.80 -23.17 -22.38
CA ARG A 440 -34.07 -21.76 -22.10
C ARG A 440 -32.78 -21.06 -21.68
N GLU A 441 -32.43 -20.00 -22.40
CA GLU A 441 -31.27 -19.16 -22.11
C GLU A 441 -31.68 -17.92 -21.30
N VAL A 442 -30.90 -17.57 -20.29
CA VAL A 442 -31.13 -16.44 -19.37
C VAL A 442 -29.81 -15.70 -19.17
N PRO A 443 -29.64 -14.45 -19.65
CA PRO A 443 -28.42 -13.69 -19.41
C PRO A 443 -28.28 -13.35 -17.92
N LEU A 444 -27.06 -13.50 -17.39
CA LEU A 444 -26.72 -13.15 -16.00
C LEU A 444 -25.98 -11.82 -15.90
N GLY A 445 -25.23 -11.44 -16.96
CA GLY A 445 -24.59 -10.14 -17.06
C GLY A 445 -23.41 -10.11 -18.02
N GLU A 446 -22.75 -8.95 -18.07
CA GLU A 446 -21.45 -8.75 -18.71
C GLU A 446 -20.46 -8.20 -17.67
N LEU A 447 -19.26 -8.77 -17.57
CA LEU A 447 -18.26 -8.42 -16.57
C LEU A 447 -16.82 -8.49 -17.09
N SER A 448 -15.91 -7.72 -16.49
CA SER A 448 -14.47 -7.77 -16.81
C SER A 448 -13.69 -8.82 -16.01
N GLY A 449 -14.30 -9.40 -14.97
CA GLY A 449 -13.72 -10.48 -14.16
C GLY A 449 -13.91 -11.86 -14.78
N THR A 450 -13.28 -12.89 -14.19
CA THR A 450 -13.28 -14.27 -14.71
C THR A 450 -14.03 -15.26 -13.81
N SER A 451 -14.95 -14.76 -12.99
CA SER A 451 -15.82 -15.54 -12.12
C SER A 451 -17.15 -14.79 -11.89
N LEU A 452 -18.25 -15.53 -11.79
CA LEU A 452 -19.59 -15.02 -11.50
C LEU A 452 -20.35 -16.01 -10.59
N THR A 453 -21.02 -15.49 -9.56
CA THR A 453 -21.89 -16.29 -8.69
C THR A 453 -23.34 -16.16 -9.13
N ASP A 454 -23.97 -17.28 -9.47
CA ASP A 454 -25.40 -17.38 -9.78
C ASP A 454 -26.17 -17.94 -8.58
N THR A 455 -26.83 -17.06 -7.84
CA THR A 455 -27.77 -17.39 -6.75
C THR A 455 -29.18 -17.72 -7.25
N GLY A 456 -29.47 -17.52 -8.54
CA GLY A 456 -30.76 -17.78 -9.16
C GLY A 456 -30.84 -19.13 -9.90
N ILE A 457 -29.87 -20.02 -9.71
CA ILE A 457 -29.86 -21.36 -10.30
C ILE A 457 -31.05 -22.18 -9.77
N PRO A 458 -31.90 -22.75 -10.64
CA PRO A 458 -33.01 -23.60 -10.20
C PRO A 458 -32.51 -24.89 -9.54
N VAL A 459 -32.99 -25.15 -8.32
CA VAL A 459 -32.85 -26.44 -7.63
C VAL A 459 -33.47 -27.55 -8.50
N GLY A 460 -32.84 -28.73 -8.51
CA GLY A 460 -33.37 -29.90 -9.22
C GLY A 460 -33.09 -29.97 -10.74
N ALA A 461 -32.76 -28.85 -11.40
CA ALA A 461 -32.62 -28.82 -12.85
C ALA A 461 -31.16 -28.99 -13.35
N GLU A 462 -30.97 -29.64 -14.50
CA GLU A 462 -29.68 -29.54 -15.21
C GLU A 462 -29.51 -28.15 -15.83
N VAL A 463 -28.39 -27.52 -15.50
CA VAL A 463 -27.98 -26.19 -15.95
C VAL A 463 -26.57 -26.23 -16.53
N ARG A 464 -26.34 -25.49 -17.61
CA ARG A 464 -25.01 -25.23 -18.18
C ARG A 464 -24.83 -23.72 -18.31
N TYR A 465 -23.63 -23.20 -18.14
CA TYR A 465 -23.33 -21.80 -18.38
C TYR A 465 -22.58 -21.64 -19.69
N ALA A 466 -23.02 -20.69 -20.50
CA ALA A 466 -22.31 -20.21 -21.68
C ALA A 466 -21.55 -18.94 -21.30
N VAL A 467 -20.24 -18.91 -21.61
CA VAL A 467 -19.38 -17.74 -21.37
C VAL A 467 -18.73 -17.35 -22.70
N ALA A 468 -19.04 -16.15 -23.19
CA ALA A 468 -18.44 -15.60 -24.40
C ALA A 468 -17.59 -14.37 -24.07
N ALA A 469 -16.44 -14.21 -24.71
CA ALA A 469 -15.66 -12.98 -24.66
C ALA A 469 -16.30 -11.91 -25.55
N VAL A 470 -16.17 -10.64 -25.18
CA VAL A 470 -16.73 -9.50 -25.90
C VAL A 470 -15.64 -8.45 -26.08
N ARG A 471 -15.38 -8.01 -27.33
CA ARG A 471 -14.40 -6.96 -27.61
C ARG A 471 -15.10 -5.61 -27.72
N CYS A 472 -14.67 -4.66 -26.88
CA CYS A 472 -15.18 -3.29 -26.84
C CYS A 472 -16.73 -3.18 -26.76
N GLY A 473 -17.39 -4.18 -26.13
CA GLY A 473 -18.86 -4.25 -26.00
C GLY A 473 -19.63 -4.67 -27.26
N ARG A 474 -18.96 -4.80 -28.41
CA ARG A 474 -19.56 -5.06 -29.74
C ARG A 474 -19.48 -6.53 -30.14
N ALA A 475 -18.40 -6.97 -30.77
CA ALA A 475 -18.22 -8.34 -31.24
C ALA A 475 -18.10 -9.33 -30.08
N VAL A 476 -18.67 -10.53 -30.26
CA VAL A 476 -18.84 -11.57 -29.24
C VAL A 476 -18.28 -12.87 -29.78
N SER A 477 -17.41 -13.55 -29.02
CA SER A 477 -16.85 -14.84 -29.40
C SER A 477 -17.91 -15.95 -29.44
N GLU A 478 -17.57 -17.07 -30.08
CA GLU A 478 -18.19 -18.35 -29.71
C GLU A 478 -18.18 -18.57 -28.17
N PRO A 479 -19.25 -19.08 -27.57
CA PRO A 479 -19.31 -19.31 -26.13
C PRO A 479 -18.66 -20.65 -25.74
N VAL A 480 -17.77 -20.64 -24.76
CA VAL A 480 -17.40 -21.88 -24.05
C VAL A 480 -18.54 -22.29 -23.12
N ILE A 481 -18.87 -23.58 -23.09
CA ILE A 481 -20.01 -24.10 -22.32
C ILE A 481 -19.51 -25.01 -21.19
N THR A 482 -19.96 -24.77 -19.96
CA THR A 482 -19.58 -25.60 -18.80
C THR A 482 -20.16 -27.02 -18.90
N PRO A 483 -19.55 -28.00 -18.20
CA PRO A 483 -20.25 -29.23 -17.83
C PRO A 483 -21.61 -28.94 -17.15
N PRO A 484 -22.58 -29.86 -17.20
CA PRO A 484 -23.86 -29.69 -16.53
C PRO A 484 -23.72 -29.76 -15.01
N VAL A 485 -24.27 -28.76 -14.35
CA VAL A 485 -24.43 -28.69 -12.89
C VAL A 485 -25.90 -28.67 -12.50
N MET A 486 -26.19 -28.90 -11.22
CA MET A 486 -27.54 -29.00 -10.67
C MET A 486 -27.45 -28.69 -9.18
N LEU A 487 -28.15 -27.66 -8.71
CA LEU A 487 -28.19 -27.34 -7.28
C LEU A 487 -29.03 -28.40 -6.56
N THR A 488 -28.42 -29.07 -5.57
CA THR A 488 -29.06 -30.06 -4.70
C THR A 488 -28.79 -29.70 -3.24
N PRO A 489 -29.59 -28.81 -2.61
CA PRO A 489 -29.42 -28.42 -1.21
C PRO A 489 -29.43 -29.62 -0.26
N GLU A 490 -28.76 -29.49 0.87
CA GLU A 490 -28.83 -30.47 1.97
C GLU A 490 -30.08 -30.26 2.84
N VAL A 491 -30.35 -31.18 3.76
CA VAL A 491 -31.40 -30.97 4.77
C VAL A 491 -30.98 -29.87 5.76
N GLY A 492 -31.86 -28.90 5.98
CA GLY A 492 -31.64 -27.80 6.92
C GLY A 492 -31.92 -28.21 8.37
N ASP A 493 -31.55 -27.37 9.33
CA ASP A 493 -31.92 -27.49 10.76
C ASP A 493 -31.72 -28.90 11.38
N LEU A 494 -30.65 -29.62 10.99
CA LEU A 494 -30.39 -30.97 11.48
C LEU A 494 -30.06 -30.99 12.97
N LEU A 495 -31.03 -31.36 13.79
CA LEU A 495 -30.89 -31.64 15.21
C LEU A 495 -30.80 -33.15 15.43
N VAL A 496 -29.90 -33.60 16.29
CA VAL A 496 -29.72 -35.02 16.64
C VAL A 496 -29.59 -35.13 18.15
N HIS A 497 -30.42 -36.00 18.74
CA HIS A 497 -30.50 -36.25 20.18
C HIS A 497 -30.14 -37.70 20.48
N THR A 498 -29.15 -37.87 21.36
CA THR A 498 -28.53 -39.15 21.70
C THR A 498 -29.06 -39.65 23.06
N GLY A 499 -29.82 -40.75 23.03
CA GLY A 499 -30.26 -41.49 24.21
C GLY A 499 -29.30 -42.64 24.55
N GLU A 500 -29.74 -43.54 25.44
CA GLU A 500 -28.96 -44.71 25.86
C GLU A 500 -29.02 -45.87 24.85
N ASP A 501 -30.23 -46.14 24.35
CA ASP A 501 -30.59 -47.22 23.42
C ASP A 501 -31.15 -46.72 22.07
N ALA A 502 -31.28 -45.40 21.92
CA ALA A 502 -31.92 -44.78 20.75
C ALA A 502 -31.21 -43.49 20.30
N VAL A 503 -31.12 -43.30 18.99
CA VAL A 503 -30.78 -42.01 18.36
C VAL A 503 -32.04 -41.46 17.71
N THR A 504 -32.31 -40.17 17.92
CA THR A 504 -33.39 -39.46 17.23
C THR A 504 -32.83 -38.25 16.50
N ALA A 505 -33.36 -37.95 15.32
CA ALA A 505 -32.95 -36.79 14.54
C ALA A 505 -34.15 -36.15 13.85
N THR A 506 -34.10 -34.84 13.68
CA THR A 506 -35.10 -34.03 12.96
C THR A 506 -34.42 -32.98 12.10
N TRP A 507 -35.00 -32.63 10.96
CA TRP A 507 -34.46 -31.67 10.00
C TRP A 507 -35.57 -31.00 9.18
N ARG A 508 -35.22 -29.89 8.53
CA ARG A 508 -36.05 -29.22 7.53
C ARG A 508 -35.80 -29.82 6.15
N VAL A 509 -36.85 -30.32 5.51
CA VAL A 509 -36.81 -30.81 4.12
C VAL A 509 -36.79 -29.61 3.16
N PRO A 510 -35.87 -29.55 2.18
CA PRO A 510 -35.91 -28.55 1.11
C PRO A 510 -37.17 -28.71 0.24
N PRO A 511 -37.87 -27.62 -0.16
CA PRO A 511 -39.17 -27.72 -0.82
C PRO A 511 -39.21 -28.54 -2.12
N GLU A 512 -38.09 -28.63 -2.84
CA GLU A 512 -37.95 -29.33 -4.12
C GLU A 512 -37.47 -30.78 -3.97
N ALA A 513 -37.18 -31.24 -2.74
CA ALA A 513 -36.76 -32.62 -2.48
C ALA A 513 -37.98 -33.58 -2.47
N VAL A 514 -37.88 -34.69 -3.21
CA VAL A 514 -38.95 -35.69 -3.32
C VAL A 514 -38.91 -36.76 -2.22
N SER A 515 -37.76 -36.95 -1.57
CA SER A 515 -37.60 -37.81 -0.39
C SER A 515 -36.30 -37.50 0.36
N VAL A 516 -36.13 -38.11 1.53
CA VAL A 516 -34.88 -38.10 2.29
C VAL A 516 -34.39 -39.53 2.52
N GLU A 517 -33.13 -39.80 2.21
CA GLU A 517 -32.47 -41.07 2.49
C GLU A 517 -31.55 -40.95 3.72
N VAL A 518 -31.78 -41.80 4.72
CA VAL A 518 -30.91 -41.94 5.90
C VAL A 518 -30.20 -43.29 5.84
N VAL A 519 -28.87 -43.28 5.96
CA VAL A 519 -28.06 -44.49 6.11
C VAL A 519 -27.10 -44.38 7.29
N ARG A 520 -26.89 -45.49 8.01
CA ARG A 520 -26.04 -45.60 9.19
C ARG A 520 -24.85 -46.54 8.91
N GLY A 521 -23.66 -46.08 9.28
CA GLY A 521 -22.46 -46.90 9.43
C GLY A 521 -22.11 -47.06 10.91
N GLU A 522 -21.47 -48.18 11.27
CA GLU A 522 -20.91 -48.41 12.61
C GLU A 522 -19.38 -48.24 12.52
N GLY A 523 -18.78 -47.50 13.46
CA GLY A 523 -17.33 -47.22 13.50
C GLY A 523 -16.73 -46.41 12.34
N ALA A 524 -17.47 -46.19 11.24
CA ALA A 524 -17.01 -45.40 10.09
C ALA A 524 -18.15 -44.66 9.36
N PRO A 525 -17.87 -43.51 8.71
CA PRO A 525 -18.85 -42.78 7.89
C PRO A 525 -19.41 -43.60 6.70
N PRO A 526 -20.72 -43.53 6.40
CA PRO A 526 -21.35 -44.22 5.26
C PRO A 526 -20.71 -43.87 3.89
N ARG A 527 -20.00 -44.84 3.30
CA ARG A 527 -19.43 -44.77 1.96
C ARG A 527 -20.38 -45.39 0.92
N PRO A 528 -20.44 -44.86 -0.33
CA PRO A 528 -21.18 -45.52 -1.40
C PRO A 528 -20.65 -46.95 -1.63
N GLY A 529 -21.55 -47.94 -1.65
CA GLY A 529 -21.20 -49.34 -1.90
C GLY A 529 -20.57 -50.11 -0.72
N GLY A 530 -20.45 -49.51 0.47
CA GLY A 530 -20.10 -50.23 1.69
C GLY A 530 -21.32 -50.78 2.43
N ASP A 531 -21.11 -51.68 3.38
CA ASP A 531 -22.16 -52.15 4.30
C ASP A 531 -22.70 -50.99 5.14
N VAL A 532 -23.96 -50.61 4.88
CA VAL A 532 -24.65 -49.52 5.56
C VAL A 532 -26.10 -49.92 5.83
N VAL A 533 -26.60 -49.63 7.02
CA VAL A 533 -28.00 -49.90 7.40
C VAL A 533 -28.86 -48.73 6.91
N ARG A 534 -29.90 -49.00 6.11
CA ARG A 534 -30.92 -48.00 5.79
C ARG A 534 -31.82 -47.79 7.00
N VAL A 535 -31.97 -46.54 7.43
CA VAL A 535 -32.76 -46.17 8.61
C VAL A 535 -34.11 -45.63 8.14
N PRO A 536 -35.25 -46.20 8.59
CA PRO A 536 -36.56 -45.66 8.31
C PRO A 536 -36.70 -44.23 8.81
N ASN A 537 -37.29 -43.35 8.00
CA ASN A 537 -37.53 -41.94 8.34
C ASN A 537 -38.91 -41.53 7.83
N ASP A 538 -39.52 -40.52 8.45
CA ASP A 538 -40.84 -39.98 8.08
C ASP A 538 -40.77 -38.85 7.03
N GLY A 539 -39.58 -38.60 6.48
CA GLY A 539 -39.25 -37.46 5.63
C GLY A 539 -38.64 -36.29 6.40
N THR A 540 -39.08 -36.03 7.64
CA THR A 540 -38.64 -34.92 8.51
C THR A 540 -37.76 -35.34 9.68
N GLY A 541 -37.78 -36.61 10.06
CA GLY A 541 -36.98 -37.15 11.14
C GLY A 541 -36.82 -38.67 11.10
N PHE A 542 -35.95 -39.19 11.94
CA PHE A 542 -35.84 -40.64 12.22
C PHE A 542 -35.74 -40.92 13.72
N ARG A 543 -36.13 -42.13 14.10
CA ARG A 543 -35.81 -42.75 15.40
C ARG A 543 -35.21 -44.13 15.16
N ASP A 544 -33.93 -44.27 15.49
CA ASP A 544 -33.18 -45.51 15.37
C ASP A 544 -32.97 -46.13 16.75
N THR A 545 -33.65 -47.24 17.01
CA THR A 545 -33.52 -48.07 18.22
C THR A 545 -32.69 -49.33 17.97
N GLY A 546 -32.07 -49.47 16.80
CA GLY A 546 -31.19 -50.58 16.42
C GLY A 546 -29.72 -50.28 16.73
N VAL A 547 -29.46 -49.45 17.74
CA VAL A 547 -28.13 -48.98 18.16
C VAL A 547 -27.72 -49.57 19.51
N ARG A 548 -26.42 -49.54 19.81
CA ARG A 548 -25.87 -50.03 21.07
C ARG A 548 -25.22 -48.91 21.88
N SER A 549 -25.52 -48.88 23.17
CA SER A 549 -24.81 -48.03 24.15
C SER A 549 -23.29 -48.24 24.06
N GLY A 550 -22.53 -47.14 24.12
CA GLY A 550 -21.07 -47.11 23.98
C GLY A 550 -20.53 -47.35 22.56
N THR A 551 -21.38 -47.64 21.57
CA THR A 551 -20.93 -47.93 20.19
C THR A 551 -21.02 -46.70 19.29
N GLU A 552 -20.01 -46.44 18.47
CA GLU A 552 -19.98 -45.28 17.58
C GLU A 552 -20.75 -45.53 16.27
N TYR A 553 -21.66 -44.59 15.95
CA TYR A 553 -22.45 -44.61 14.72
C TYR A 553 -22.30 -43.30 13.93
N PHE A 554 -22.32 -43.44 12.61
CA PHE A 554 -22.31 -42.32 11.67
C PHE A 554 -23.55 -42.38 10.79
N TYR A 555 -24.41 -41.36 10.89
CA TYR A 555 -25.59 -41.20 10.06
C TYR A 555 -25.29 -40.25 8.90
N ARG A 556 -25.68 -40.61 7.68
CA ARG A 556 -25.64 -39.74 6.50
C ARG A 556 -27.06 -39.53 6.00
N ILE A 557 -27.52 -38.28 6.06
CA ILE A 557 -28.86 -37.85 5.67
C ILE A 557 -28.74 -37.11 4.34
N ARG A 558 -29.44 -37.57 3.29
CA ARG A 558 -29.42 -36.97 1.94
C ARG A 558 -30.82 -36.56 1.51
N ALA A 559 -30.97 -35.33 1.02
CA ALA A 559 -32.16 -34.94 0.27
C ALA A 559 -32.07 -35.52 -1.15
N VAL A 560 -33.18 -36.04 -1.69
CA VAL A 560 -33.24 -36.61 -3.05
C VAL A 560 -34.08 -35.71 -3.94
N TYR A 561 -33.53 -35.35 -5.10
CA TYR A 561 -34.15 -34.49 -6.09
C TYR A 561 -34.39 -35.28 -7.38
N LEU A 562 -35.47 -34.94 -8.11
CA LEU A 562 -35.61 -35.39 -9.50
C LEU A 562 -34.86 -34.43 -10.42
N THR A 563 -33.96 -34.97 -11.23
CA THR A 563 -33.36 -34.25 -12.35
C THR A 563 -34.44 -33.86 -13.36
N SER A 564 -34.16 -32.87 -14.22
CA SER A 564 -34.96 -32.57 -15.42
C SER A 564 -35.01 -33.71 -16.47
N SER A 565 -34.48 -34.89 -16.16
CA SER A 565 -34.56 -36.11 -16.96
C SER A 565 -35.34 -37.25 -16.27
N GLY A 566 -35.98 -36.98 -15.13
CA GLY A 566 -36.74 -37.96 -14.34
C GLY A 566 -35.89 -38.87 -13.43
N HIS A 567 -34.57 -38.93 -13.63
CA HIS A 567 -33.66 -39.67 -12.75
C HIS A 567 -33.56 -38.98 -11.37
N ALA A 568 -33.59 -39.78 -10.31
CA ALA A 568 -33.34 -39.32 -8.94
C ALA A 568 -31.84 -39.08 -8.69
N ARG A 569 -31.51 -37.98 -8.01
CA ARG A 569 -30.15 -37.60 -7.61
C ARG A 569 -30.17 -37.16 -6.14
N GLY A 570 -29.43 -37.87 -5.29
CA GLY A 570 -29.19 -37.44 -3.92
C GLY A 570 -28.22 -36.26 -3.84
N SER A 571 -28.38 -35.45 -2.80
CA SER A 571 -27.38 -34.49 -2.32
C SER A 571 -26.10 -35.21 -1.84
N ALA A 572 -25.06 -34.45 -1.48
CA ALA A 572 -23.83 -35.04 -0.95
C ALA A 572 -24.09 -35.74 0.41
N GLY A 573 -24.94 -35.14 1.23
CA GLY A 573 -25.49 -35.69 2.46
C GLY A 573 -24.73 -35.30 3.70
N THR A 574 -25.40 -34.59 4.61
CA THR A 574 -24.88 -34.23 5.93
C THR A 574 -24.56 -35.50 6.74
N ILE A 575 -23.34 -35.58 7.27
CA ILE A 575 -22.88 -36.71 8.10
C ILE A 575 -22.81 -36.28 9.58
N ARG A 576 -23.43 -37.05 10.47
CA ARG A 576 -23.35 -36.85 11.92
C ARG A 576 -22.82 -38.10 12.63
N ARG A 577 -21.81 -37.92 13.48
CA ARG A 577 -21.26 -38.92 14.40
C ARG A 577 -21.98 -38.84 15.75
N VAL A 578 -22.35 -39.98 16.33
CA VAL A 578 -22.98 -40.10 17.66
C VAL A 578 -22.50 -41.36 18.38
N VAL A 579 -22.58 -41.36 19.71
CA VAL A 579 -22.29 -42.52 20.57
C VAL A 579 -23.40 -42.61 21.63
N PRO A 580 -24.38 -43.52 21.49
CA PRO A 580 -25.44 -43.71 22.49
C PRO A 580 -24.88 -44.05 23.87
N GLY A 581 -25.58 -43.65 24.93
CA GLY A 581 -25.18 -43.97 26.30
C GLY A 581 -25.97 -43.24 27.40
N PRO A 582 -25.80 -43.67 28.66
CA PRO A 582 -26.43 -43.03 29.81
C PRO A 582 -25.91 -41.60 30.02
N ALA A 583 -26.71 -40.77 30.69
CA ALA A 583 -26.33 -39.38 30.98
C ALA A 583 -25.12 -39.31 31.94
N PRO A 584 -24.18 -38.36 31.75
CA PRO A 584 -23.08 -38.16 32.68
C PRO A 584 -23.59 -37.67 34.04
N VAL A 585 -23.02 -38.20 35.12
CA VAL A 585 -23.36 -37.87 36.53
C VAL A 585 -22.33 -36.85 37.06
N PRO A 586 -22.72 -35.81 37.83
CA PRO A 586 -21.77 -34.88 38.42
C PRO A 586 -20.78 -35.57 39.39
N VAL A 587 -19.73 -34.84 39.76
CA VAL A 587 -18.76 -35.24 40.78
C VAL A 587 -19.05 -34.43 42.04
N ASP A 588 -19.62 -35.05 43.07
CA ASP A 588 -20.14 -34.34 44.26
C ASP A 588 -19.04 -33.85 45.23
N VAL A 589 -17.80 -34.32 45.07
CA VAL A 589 -16.67 -33.98 45.95
C VAL A 589 -15.40 -33.75 45.16
N LEU A 590 -14.82 -32.55 45.30
CA LEU A 590 -13.50 -32.16 44.78
C LEU A 590 -12.69 -31.48 45.88
N ARG A 591 -11.41 -31.86 46.01
CA ARG A 591 -10.39 -31.22 46.85
C ARG A 591 -9.15 -30.93 46.02
N VAL A 592 -8.39 -29.90 46.37
CA VAL A 592 -7.06 -29.64 45.82
C VAL A 592 -6.15 -29.18 46.95
N VAL A 593 -4.99 -29.81 47.11
CA VAL A 593 -4.03 -29.59 48.20
C VAL A 593 -2.60 -29.38 47.65
N PRO A 594 -1.73 -28.58 48.31
CA PRO A 594 -0.33 -28.47 47.92
C PRO A 594 0.45 -29.74 48.30
N GLY A 595 1.30 -30.22 47.39
CA GLY A 595 2.25 -31.31 47.62
C GLY A 595 3.70 -30.83 47.58
N ASP A 596 4.61 -31.75 47.26
CA ASP A 596 6.05 -31.46 47.20
C ASP A 596 6.55 -30.97 45.83
N SER A 597 5.86 -31.36 44.75
CA SER A 597 6.21 -31.01 43.36
C SER A 597 5.13 -30.19 42.62
N GLY A 598 4.03 -29.83 43.29
CA GLY A 598 2.88 -29.16 42.68
C GLY A 598 1.65 -29.19 43.58
N PHE A 599 0.46 -29.27 42.98
CA PHE A 599 -0.79 -29.54 43.69
C PHE A 599 -1.25 -30.98 43.42
N VAL A 600 -2.08 -31.54 44.29
CA VAL A 600 -2.78 -32.80 44.08
C VAL A 600 -4.28 -32.51 44.14
N ALA A 601 -5.01 -32.91 43.12
CA ALA A 601 -6.47 -32.89 43.10
C ALA A 601 -7.01 -34.27 43.49
N GLU A 602 -8.04 -34.31 44.34
CA GLU A 602 -8.71 -35.52 44.80
C GLU A 602 -10.22 -35.41 44.56
N TRP A 603 -10.84 -36.43 43.98
CA TRP A 603 -12.27 -36.43 43.70
C TRP A 603 -12.89 -37.83 43.69
N THR A 604 -14.21 -37.91 43.82
CA THR A 604 -14.93 -39.18 43.72
C THR A 604 -15.19 -39.54 42.25
N ARG A 605 -14.83 -40.76 41.82
CA ARG A 605 -15.12 -41.25 40.46
C ARG A 605 -16.64 -41.46 40.28
N PRO A 606 -17.30 -40.82 39.29
CA PRO A 606 -18.70 -41.07 38.97
C PRO A 606 -18.89 -42.46 38.34
N PRO A 607 -20.10 -43.04 38.36
CA PRO A 607 -20.33 -44.39 37.83
C PRO A 607 -20.10 -44.50 36.31
N HIS A 608 -20.35 -43.42 35.56
CA HIS A 608 -20.17 -43.35 34.11
C HIS A 608 -19.56 -41.99 33.70
N GLY A 609 -18.72 -42.02 32.65
CA GLY A 609 -18.07 -40.85 32.07
C GLY A 609 -16.63 -40.59 32.56
N ARG A 610 -15.87 -39.81 31.78
CA ARG A 610 -14.53 -39.32 32.13
C ARG A 610 -14.67 -38.02 32.93
N VAL A 611 -14.04 -37.95 34.10
CA VAL A 611 -13.88 -36.66 34.80
C VAL A 611 -12.77 -35.85 34.16
N VAL A 612 -13.05 -34.57 33.95
CA VAL A 612 -12.12 -33.52 33.53
C VAL A 612 -12.09 -32.44 34.59
N LEU A 613 -10.91 -32.01 35.00
CA LEU A 613 -10.72 -30.86 35.88
C LEU A 613 -10.36 -29.64 35.03
N ARG A 614 -11.04 -28.51 35.24
CA ARG A 614 -10.72 -27.24 34.56
C ARG A 614 -10.52 -26.10 35.56
N ALA A 615 -9.47 -25.30 35.37
CA ALA A 615 -9.13 -24.16 36.21
C ALA A 615 -9.29 -22.83 35.45
N ALA A 616 -9.97 -21.86 36.07
CA ALA A 616 -10.08 -20.48 35.59
C ALA A 616 -9.84 -19.49 36.74
N ALA A 617 -9.50 -18.24 36.44
CA ALA A 617 -9.38 -17.19 37.45
C ALA A 617 -10.75 -16.74 38.00
N GLU A 618 -11.79 -16.82 37.17
CA GLU A 618 -13.18 -16.49 37.50
C GLU A 618 -13.98 -17.74 37.92
N PRO A 619 -15.04 -17.60 38.73
CA PRO A 619 -15.90 -18.73 39.11
C PRO A 619 -16.70 -19.26 37.91
N PRO A 620 -17.06 -20.56 37.89
CA PRO A 620 -17.84 -21.13 36.80
C PRO A 620 -19.27 -20.57 36.79
N PRO A 621 -19.84 -20.24 35.61
CA PRO A 621 -21.20 -19.72 35.48
C PRO A 621 -22.27 -20.78 35.72
N TRP A 622 -21.92 -22.06 35.59
CA TRP A 622 -22.84 -23.18 35.81
C TRP A 622 -22.90 -23.58 37.28
N PRO A 623 -24.10 -23.86 37.83
CA PRO A 623 -24.24 -24.55 39.10
C PRO A 623 -23.90 -26.04 38.94
N GLU A 624 -23.65 -26.70 40.07
CA GLU A 624 -23.42 -28.14 40.16
C GLU A 624 -24.66 -28.92 39.68
N GLY A 625 -24.43 -30.00 38.93
CA GLY A 625 -25.48 -30.80 38.26
C GLY A 625 -25.96 -30.24 36.91
N ALA A 626 -25.57 -29.02 36.51
CA ALA A 626 -26.00 -28.46 35.22
C ALA A 626 -25.33 -29.14 34.02
N ALA A 627 -26.10 -29.34 32.95
CA ALA A 627 -25.56 -29.75 31.65
C ALA A 627 -24.81 -28.58 30.99
N VAL A 628 -23.63 -28.86 30.44
CA VAL A 628 -22.72 -27.86 29.86
C VAL A 628 -22.48 -28.17 28.37
N PRO A 629 -22.63 -27.20 27.45
CA PRO A 629 -22.22 -27.38 26.06
C PRO A 629 -20.70 -27.57 25.96
N LEU A 630 -20.25 -28.53 25.13
CA LEU A 630 -18.81 -28.80 24.96
C LEU A 630 -18.03 -27.60 24.38
N SER A 631 -18.69 -26.72 23.62
CA SER A 631 -18.15 -25.43 23.17
C SER A 631 -17.77 -24.52 24.34
N ASP A 632 -18.67 -24.39 25.29
CA ASP A 632 -18.57 -23.39 26.36
C ASP A 632 -17.61 -23.91 27.43
N LEU A 633 -17.64 -25.23 27.69
CA LEU A 633 -16.62 -25.94 28.45
C LEU A 633 -15.22 -25.79 27.84
N ALA A 634 -15.10 -25.82 26.51
CA ALA A 634 -13.81 -25.66 25.83
C ALA A 634 -13.20 -24.27 26.05
N VAL A 635 -14.04 -23.23 26.15
CA VAL A 635 -13.64 -21.84 26.45
C VAL A 635 -13.43 -21.60 27.96
N TYR A 636 -14.15 -22.31 28.83
CA TYR A 636 -14.00 -22.15 30.28
C TYR A 636 -12.70 -22.77 30.80
N GLY A 637 -11.69 -21.92 30.96
CA GLY A 637 -10.45 -22.21 31.65
C GLY A 637 -9.53 -23.22 30.94
N ARG A 638 -8.50 -23.66 31.65
CA ARG A 638 -7.51 -24.64 31.19
C ARG A 638 -7.82 -26.02 31.78
N GLU A 639 -7.79 -27.05 30.94
CA GLU A 639 -7.85 -28.44 31.39
C GLU A 639 -6.58 -28.81 32.17
N LEU A 640 -6.75 -29.26 33.41
CA LEU A 640 -5.67 -29.74 34.25
C LEU A 640 -5.35 -31.19 33.87
N LEU A 641 -4.34 -31.35 33.02
CA LEU A 641 -3.78 -32.65 32.72
C LEU A 641 -2.97 -33.19 33.92
N PRO A 642 -2.98 -34.51 34.18
CA PRO A 642 -2.11 -35.10 35.20
C PRO A 642 -0.64 -34.81 34.89
N ALA A 643 0.10 -34.30 35.87
CA ALA A 643 1.55 -34.15 35.74
C ALA A 643 2.21 -35.53 35.65
N ALA A 644 3.13 -35.72 34.69
CA ALA A 644 3.86 -36.97 34.55
C ALA A 644 4.81 -37.16 35.76
N VAL A 645 4.62 -38.26 36.49
CA VAL A 645 5.49 -38.63 37.61
C VAL A 645 6.82 -39.14 37.06
N PRO A 646 7.99 -38.58 37.46
CA PRO A 646 9.29 -39.14 37.11
C PRO A 646 9.44 -40.56 37.65
N ALA A 647 9.81 -41.51 36.80
CA ALA A 647 9.85 -42.92 37.14
C ALA A 647 11.17 -43.31 37.85
N ASP A 648 11.29 -42.99 39.15
CA ASP A 648 12.41 -43.51 39.96
C ASP A 648 12.03 -43.73 41.45
N THR A 649 10.99 -44.54 41.70
CA THR A 649 10.82 -45.24 42.99
C THR A 649 9.93 -46.47 42.85
N ALA A 650 10.54 -47.66 42.78
CA ALA A 650 9.82 -48.93 42.82
C ALA A 650 10.62 -49.97 43.64
N PRO A 651 10.02 -50.62 44.66
CA PRO A 651 10.70 -51.67 45.41
C PRO A 651 10.85 -52.95 44.56
N PRO A 652 11.90 -53.76 44.78
CA PRO A 652 12.18 -54.94 43.96
C PRO A 652 11.20 -56.08 44.24
N ALA A 653 10.76 -56.76 43.18
CA ALA A 653 9.99 -58.01 43.24
C ALA A 653 10.74 -59.16 42.54
N HIS A 654 10.63 -60.37 43.08
CA HIS A 654 11.31 -61.56 42.56
C HIS A 654 10.66 -62.08 41.27
N GLY A 655 11.45 -62.72 40.39
CA GLY A 655 11.03 -63.14 39.05
C GLY A 655 10.85 -64.65 38.84
N LEU A 656 10.99 -65.06 37.57
CA LEU A 656 10.68 -66.38 36.95
C LEU A 656 9.19 -66.62 36.64
N PRO A 657 8.87 -67.34 35.54
CA PRO A 657 9.45 -67.21 34.21
C PRO A 657 8.38 -67.15 33.08
N ALA A 658 8.78 -66.77 31.86
CA ALA A 658 7.92 -66.86 30.67
C ALA A 658 8.20 -68.16 29.88
N PRO A 659 7.20 -68.80 29.22
CA PRO A 659 7.39 -70.00 28.42
C PRO A 659 7.75 -69.72 26.95
N ASP A 660 8.47 -70.66 26.32
CA ASP A 660 8.90 -70.62 24.91
C ASP A 660 7.76 -70.83 23.89
N GLY A 661 7.96 -70.36 22.64
CA GLY A 661 6.98 -70.54 21.56
C GLY A 661 7.33 -69.91 20.19
N VAL A 662 8.38 -70.41 19.52
CA VAL A 662 8.84 -70.01 18.17
C VAL A 662 9.06 -71.33 17.37
N PRO A 663 8.63 -71.52 16.09
CA PRO A 663 9.05 -70.68 14.95
C PRO A 663 8.13 -70.57 13.70
N LEU A 664 8.44 -69.60 12.82
CA LEU A 664 8.47 -69.79 11.35
C LEU A 664 9.66 -69.00 10.74
N PRO A 665 10.31 -69.43 9.62
CA PRO A 665 11.65 -68.93 9.26
C PRO A 665 11.89 -68.46 7.79
N ARG A 666 12.88 -67.56 7.63
CA ARG A 666 13.69 -67.24 6.41
C ARG A 666 13.01 -66.51 5.24
N ALA A 667 13.71 -65.75 4.38
CA ALA A 667 15.17 -65.56 4.21
C ALA A 667 15.56 -64.08 3.93
N ASP A 668 16.68 -63.62 4.54
CA ASP A 668 17.99 -63.27 3.94
C ASP A 668 18.02 -62.61 2.52
N GLU A 669 18.84 -61.59 2.17
CA GLU A 669 19.73 -60.68 2.92
C GLU A 669 20.20 -59.47 2.04
N ASP A 670 20.98 -58.54 2.61
CA ASP A 670 21.72 -57.37 2.04
C ASP A 670 20.97 -56.30 1.19
N ALA A 671 21.08 -54.96 1.37
CA ALA A 671 22.04 -54.00 1.97
C ALA A 671 23.07 -53.36 1.02
N GLY A 672 23.37 -52.07 1.23
CA GLY A 672 24.40 -51.34 0.47
C GLY A 672 24.19 -49.82 0.32
N ALA A 673 24.53 -49.02 1.35
CA ALA A 673 24.55 -47.55 1.29
C ALA A 673 25.97 -46.98 1.58
N PRO A 674 26.47 -45.98 0.84
CA PRO A 674 27.80 -45.39 1.06
C PRO A 674 27.80 -44.06 1.84
N ARG A 675 29.01 -43.65 2.27
CA ARG A 675 29.40 -42.37 2.92
C ARG A 675 30.67 -41.85 2.21
N VAL A 676 31.34 -40.72 2.48
CA VAL A 676 31.47 -39.70 3.57
C VAL A 676 31.92 -38.36 2.88
N PRO A 677 32.60 -37.34 3.46
CA PRO A 677 32.64 -36.72 4.79
C PRO A 677 32.61 -35.15 4.83
N ALA A 678 32.38 -34.59 6.04
CA ALA A 678 33.00 -33.43 6.72
C ALA A 678 33.37 -32.06 6.03
N GLU A 679 32.96 -30.97 6.72
CA GLU A 679 33.69 -29.70 7.05
C GLU A 679 34.18 -28.72 5.93
N ALA A 680 34.24 -27.39 6.11
CA ALA A 680 33.71 -26.46 7.14
C ALA A 680 33.78 -24.96 6.67
N ALA A 681 33.26 -24.04 7.52
CA ALA A 681 33.41 -22.56 7.51
C ALA A 681 32.60 -21.69 6.52
N GLY A 682 32.32 -20.44 6.95
CA GLY A 682 31.65 -19.35 6.18
C GLY A 682 32.61 -18.17 5.89
N PRO A 683 32.17 -16.88 5.77
CA PRO A 683 30.92 -16.29 6.26
C PRO A 683 30.14 -15.44 5.19
N ALA A 684 29.27 -14.53 5.65
CA ALA A 684 28.26 -13.80 4.88
C ALA A 684 28.74 -12.55 4.12
N GLY A 685 27.92 -12.08 3.16
CA GLY A 685 27.51 -10.66 3.14
C GLY A 685 27.52 -9.88 1.81
N ALA A 686 26.33 -9.36 1.46
CA ALA A 686 26.08 -8.15 0.65
C ALA A 686 26.46 -8.09 -0.85
N GLY A 687 25.87 -7.11 -1.55
CA GLY A 687 26.31 -6.62 -2.87
C GLY A 687 25.30 -6.78 -4.01
N ALA A 688 24.93 -5.68 -4.67
CA ALA A 688 24.09 -5.67 -5.87
C ALA A 688 24.77 -4.90 -7.02
N ALA A 689 24.67 -5.44 -8.25
CA ALA A 689 24.97 -4.79 -9.53
C ALA A 689 24.23 -5.59 -10.64
N MET A 690 23.67 -5.06 -11.73
CA MET A 690 24.07 -4.00 -12.69
C MET A 690 25.33 -4.33 -13.49
N GLY A 691 25.19 -4.78 -14.75
CA GLY A 691 26.34 -4.99 -15.65
C GLY A 691 26.08 -5.75 -16.96
N THR A 692 25.74 -5.03 -18.02
CA THR A 692 25.88 -5.45 -19.44
C THR A 692 27.15 -4.81 -20.06
N PRO A 693 27.53 -5.06 -21.33
CA PRO A 693 27.78 -6.34 -22.01
C PRO A 693 29.13 -6.34 -22.80
N SER A 694 29.61 -7.49 -23.33
CA SER A 694 30.59 -7.56 -24.46
C SER A 694 30.88 -9.01 -24.91
N ALA A 695 31.48 -9.32 -26.08
CA ALA A 695 31.43 -8.72 -27.44
C ALA A 695 32.34 -9.50 -28.43
N ARG A 696 31.87 -9.74 -29.68
CA ARG A 696 32.67 -9.93 -30.94
C ARG A 696 33.63 -11.16 -31.03
N ALA A 697 34.01 -11.70 -32.20
CA ALA A 697 33.52 -11.57 -33.60
C ALA A 697 34.10 -12.64 -34.58
N ARG A 698 33.40 -12.84 -35.71
CA ARG A 698 33.85 -13.26 -37.07
C ARG A 698 34.42 -14.68 -37.35
N ALA A 699 34.13 -15.16 -38.56
CA ALA A 699 34.59 -16.41 -39.21
C ALA A 699 35.70 -16.13 -40.27
N PRO A 700 36.18 -17.14 -41.06
CA PRO A 700 35.54 -17.42 -42.37
C PRO A 700 35.58 -18.90 -42.88
N PHE A 701 35.05 -19.13 -44.10
CA PHE A 701 34.97 -20.36 -44.93
C PHE A 701 36.30 -20.73 -45.66
N PRO A 702 36.48 -21.97 -46.21
CA PRO A 702 35.93 -22.46 -47.52
C PRO A 702 35.28 -23.88 -47.42
N GLU A 703 34.60 -24.53 -48.39
CA GLU A 703 34.73 -24.68 -49.87
C GLU A 703 35.97 -25.53 -50.31
N VAL A 704 35.98 -26.48 -51.27
CA VAL A 704 35.06 -26.99 -52.34
C VAL A 704 35.28 -28.52 -52.55
N GLY A 705 34.31 -29.32 -53.06
CA GLY A 705 34.63 -30.59 -53.77
C GLY A 705 33.56 -31.71 -53.82
N GLY A 706 33.35 -32.31 -55.01
CA GLY A 706 32.68 -33.61 -55.27
C GLY A 706 33.48 -34.42 -56.33
N PRO A 707 32.94 -35.37 -57.13
CA PRO A 707 31.57 -35.94 -57.21
C PRO A 707 31.55 -37.51 -57.37
N ALA A 708 30.57 -38.08 -58.11
CA ALA A 708 30.47 -39.46 -58.68
C ALA A 708 29.81 -40.58 -57.80
N THR A 709 28.58 -41.05 -58.12
CA THR A 709 28.13 -42.27 -58.90
C THR A 709 28.28 -43.62 -58.16
N ASP A 710 27.49 -44.69 -58.36
CA ASP A 710 26.69 -45.12 -59.55
C ASP A 710 25.53 -46.13 -59.23
N ALA A 711 24.69 -46.42 -60.24
CA ALA A 711 23.75 -47.57 -60.46
C ALA A 711 22.50 -47.76 -59.54
N GLY A 712 21.33 -48.23 -60.05
CA GLY A 712 20.93 -48.53 -61.44
C GLY A 712 19.55 -49.24 -61.58
N ALA A 713 19.09 -49.45 -62.83
CA ALA A 713 17.82 -50.08 -63.30
C ALA A 713 16.52 -49.25 -63.13
N ASP A 714 15.81 -48.73 -64.16
CA ASP A 714 15.11 -49.32 -65.35
C ASP A 714 13.68 -49.82 -64.97
N ASP A 715 12.56 -49.73 -65.72
CA ASP A 715 12.19 -49.36 -67.12
C ASP A 715 10.62 -49.07 -67.15
N ALA A 716 9.82 -48.66 -68.18
CA ALA A 716 9.94 -48.22 -69.59
C ALA A 716 8.59 -47.53 -70.10
N ASP A 717 8.51 -47.20 -71.40
CA ASP A 717 7.36 -47.08 -72.37
C ASP A 717 6.16 -46.06 -72.24
N ASP A 718 6.24 -45.00 -73.08
CA ASP A 718 5.34 -44.58 -74.22
C ASP A 718 3.82 -44.24 -74.08
N ALA A 719 3.21 -43.31 -74.87
CA ALA A 719 3.68 -42.35 -75.91
C ALA A 719 2.65 -41.22 -76.25
N ASP A 720 3.09 -40.26 -77.11
CA ASP A 720 2.34 -39.32 -77.99
C ASP A 720 1.46 -38.15 -77.41
N ALA A 721 1.34 -36.95 -78.04
CA ALA A 721 2.11 -36.26 -79.11
C ALA A 721 1.70 -34.75 -79.26
N PHE A 722 2.52 -33.94 -79.96
CA PHE A 722 2.36 -32.50 -80.35
C PHE A 722 2.36 -31.45 -79.20
N GLY A 723 2.93 -30.24 -79.29
CA GLY A 723 3.72 -29.51 -80.32
C GLY A 723 3.25 -28.03 -80.48
N ALA A 724 4.06 -26.98 -80.68
CA ALA A 724 5.53 -26.81 -80.69
C ALA A 724 5.95 -25.29 -80.64
N GLU A 725 7.22 -25.01 -80.25
CA GLU A 725 8.06 -23.79 -80.50
C GLU A 725 7.59 -22.34 -80.11
N GLY A 726 8.51 -21.33 -80.04
CA GLY A 726 8.08 -19.93 -79.74
C GLY A 726 9.07 -18.73 -79.59
N VAL A 727 10.35 -18.88 -79.22
CA VAL A 727 11.47 -17.90 -79.39
C VAL A 727 11.32 -16.37 -78.99
N ARG A 728 12.02 -15.97 -77.91
CA ARG A 728 12.76 -14.69 -77.65
C ARG A 728 12.11 -13.26 -77.66
N ALA A 729 12.43 -12.55 -76.56
CA ALA A 729 13.02 -11.19 -76.47
C ALA A 729 12.17 -9.88 -76.31
N LEU A 730 12.76 -8.99 -75.51
CA LEU A 730 12.32 -7.70 -74.96
C LEU A 730 12.12 -6.57 -76.00
N GLY A 731 11.19 -5.63 -75.77
CA GLY A 731 11.09 -4.37 -76.54
C GLY A 731 9.99 -3.41 -76.05
N SER A 732 10.21 -2.09 -76.13
CA SER A 732 9.42 -1.05 -75.45
C SER A 732 8.64 -0.06 -76.37
N GLY A 733 7.35 0.17 -76.08
CA GLY A 733 6.73 1.51 -75.96
C GLY A 733 6.10 2.27 -77.17
N HIS A 734 4.78 2.55 -77.08
CA HIS A 734 4.02 3.70 -77.68
C HIS A 734 3.88 3.80 -79.23
N PRO A 735 3.01 4.66 -79.84
CA PRO A 735 1.83 5.42 -79.35
C PRO A 735 0.53 5.44 -80.25
N ALA A 736 -0.59 5.89 -79.66
CA ALA A 736 -1.82 6.61 -80.15
C ALA A 736 -2.35 6.68 -81.63
N ALA A 737 -3.67 6.47 -81.82
CA ALA A 737 -4.65 7.19 -82.72
C ALA A 737 -6.06 6.50 -82.74
N SER A 738 -7.18 7.02 -83.32
CA SER A 738 -7.93 8.29 -83.07
C SER A 738 -9.31 8.37 -83.79
N ARG A 739 -10.41 8.67 -83.06
CA ARG A 739 -11.71 9.31 -83.53
C ARG A 739 -12.63 8.51 -84.50
N PRO A 740 -13.88 8.98 -84.87
CA PRO A 740 -14.59 10.26 -84.61
C PRO A 740 -16.05 10.20 -84.07
N GLY A 741 -16.67 11.36 -83.74
CA GLY A 741 -18.14 11.52 -83.51
C GLY A 741 -18.57 12.78 -82.71
N GLY A 742 -19.74 13.38 -83.02
CA GLY A 742 -20.37 14.58 -82.40
C GLY A 742 -21.08 15.46 -83.45
N PRO A 743 -21.60 16.69 -83.17
CA PRO A 743 -22.00 17.37 -81.91
C PRO A 743 -23.55 17.22 -81.71
N PRO A 744 -24.43 18.18 -81.28
CA PRO A 744 -24.37 19.46 -80.52
C PRO A 744 -25.24 19.40 -79.21
N ALA A 745 -25.89 20.40 -78.57
CA ALA A 745 -26.23 21.82 -78.86
C ALA A 745 -26.47 22.73 -77.61
N GLU A 746 -26.71 24.01 -77.94
CA GLU A 746 -27.08 25.27 -77.26
C GLU A 746 -28.47 25.37 -76.57
N MET A 747 -28.92 26.50 -75.98
CA MET A 747 -28.31 27.58 -75.15
C MET A 747 -29.41 28.62 -74.78
N SER A 748 -29.51 29.04 -73.50
CA SER A 748 -30.21 30.21 -72.90
C SER A 748 -30.42 29.93 -71.40
N GLY A 749 -30.54 30.88 -70.46
CA GLY A 749 -30.45 32.35 -70.49
C GLY A 749 -30.66 32.94 -69.08
N GLU A 750 -30.32 34.21 -68.87
CA GLU A 750 -30.49 34.98 -67.61
C GLU A 750 -31.99 35.21 -67.26
N ASP A 751 -32.42 35.73 -66.11
CA ASP A 751 -31.73 36.53 -65.07
C ASP A 751 -32.42 36.40 -63.67
N GLY A 752 -31.80 36.93 -62.61
CA GLY A 752 -32.26 36.80 -61.21
C GLY A 752 -33.12 37.96 -60.67
N ARG A 753 -33.86 37.71 -59.57
CA ARG A 753 -34.49 38.75 -58.71
C ARG A 753 -34.81 38.23 -57.30
N ALA A 754 -35.12 39.15 -56.38
CA ALA A 754 -35.20 38.88 -54.93
C ALA A 754 -36.47 39.46 -54.26
N ALA A 755 -36.75 38.94 -53.05
CA ALA A 755 -37.56 39.49 -51.96
C ALA A 755 -39.08 39.75 -52.16
N ALA A 756 -39.87 39.20 -51.23
CA ALA A 756 -41.21 39.67 -50.81
C ALA A 756 -41.54 39.12 -49.41
N ALA A 757 -42.46 39.75 -48.67
CA ALA A 757 -42.85 39.35 -47.31
C ALA A 757 -44.27 39.79 -46.92
N VAL A 758 -44.92 39.03 -46.01
CA VAL A 758 -46.13 39.34 -45.20
C VAL A 758 -47.47 39.62 -45.95
N GLY A 759 -48.56 38.97 -45.52
CA GLY A 759 -49.94 39.29 -45.97
C GLY A 759 -51.05 38.38 -45.40
N GLU A 760 -52.04 38.98 -44.73
CA GLU A 760 -53.24 38.40 -44.06
C GLU A 760 -54.52 38.57 -44.96
N PRO A 761 -55.83 38.49 -44.55
CA PRO A 761 -56.54 37.89 -43.38
C PRO A 761 -57.94 37.21 -43.67
N SER A 762 -58.62 36.73 -42.60
CA SER A 762 -60.06 37.04 -42.25
C SER A 762 -61.22 35.99 -42.32
N ALA A 763 -62.23 36.21 -41.43
CA ALA A 763 -63.66 35.78 -41.39
C ALA A 763 -64.09 34.48 -40.62
N VAL A 764 -65.36 34.48 -40.12
CA VAL A 764 -65.97 33.52 -39.15
C VAL A 764 -67.53 33.49 -39.30
N PRO A 765 -68.29 32.42 -38.90
CA PRO A 765 -69.14 32.55 -37.68
C PRO A 765 -69.64 31.25 -36.94
N VAL A 766 -69.81 31.38 -35.60
CA VAL A 766 -70.94 30.97 -34.71
C VAL A 766 -71.73 29.63 -34.88
N THR A 767 -71.81 28.80 -33.83
CA THR A 767 -73.08 28.26 -33.21
C THR A 767 -72.86 27.47 -31.89
N ALA A 768 -73.88 27.39 -31.01
CA ALA A 768 -73.95 26.62 -29.74
C ALA A 768 -75.40 26.66 -29.16
N PRO A 769 -75.78 26.03 -28.01
CA PRO A 769 -75.22 24.88 -27.27
C PRO A 769 -76.12 23.62 -27.55
N PRO A 770 -76.87 22.89 -26.67
CA PRO A 770 -76.94 22.63 -25.20
C PRO A 770 -76.38 21.21 -24.82
N GLY A 771 -76.51 20.59 -23.63
CA GLY A 771 -76.98 20.97 -22.27
C GLY A 771 -77.62 19.79 -21.46
N ARG A 772 -77.65 19.88 -20.12
CA ARG A 772 -77.98 18.82 -19.08
C ARG A 772 -76.87 17.77 -18.86
N GLY A 773 -76.57 17.26 -17.65
CA GLY A 773 -77.08 17.53 -16.29
C GLY A 773 -76.17 16.88 -15.19
N GLY A 774 -76.50 17.04 -13.89
CA GLY A 774 -75.71 16.52 -12.74
C GLY A 774 -75.93 15.02 -12.40
N GLU A 775 -75.48 14.47 -11.27
CA GLU A 775 -74.91 15.07 -10.04
C GLU A 775 -74.26 14.02 -9.08
N ARG A 776 -73.40 14.46 -8.13
CA ARG A 776 -72.99 13.83 -6.82
C ARG A 776 -72.38 12.41 -6.73
N ARG A 777 -71.15 12.32 -6.17
CA ARG A 777 -70.87 11.82 -4.78
C ARG A 777 -69.39 12.02 -4.35
N ALA A 778 -69.11 11.77 -3.06
CA ALA A 778 -67.89 12.12 -2.29
C ALA A 778 -66.58 11.39 -2.70
N GLY A 779 -65.38 11.78 -2.25
CA GLY A 779 -65.00 13.02 -1.52
C GLY A 779 -64.11 12.83 -0.27
N THR A 780 -62.79 13.01 -0.41
CA THR A 780 -61.72 13.26 0.61
C THR A 780 -60.44 13.65 -0.16
N ALA A 781 -59.49 14.47 0.29
CA ALA A 781 -59.42 15.48 1.37
C ALA A 781 -58.34 16.54 0.96
N SER A 782 -58.09 17.60 1.74
CA SER A 782 -57.17 18.70 1.35
C SER A 782 -56.39 19.32 2.52
N GLY A 783 -55.26 20.00 2.22
CA GLY A 783 -54.38 20.70 3.18
C GLY A 783 -53.34 19.80 3.88
N HIS A 784 -52.39 20.33 4.66
CA HIS A 784 -51.83 21.70 4.75
C HIS A 784 -50.53 21.68 5.58
N VAL A 785 -49.59 22.60 5.30
CA VAL A 785 -48.72 23.35 6.25
C VAL A 785 -48.19 22.70 7.57
N HIS A 786 -46.85 22.55 7.65
CA HIS A 786 -45.91 22.69 8.80
C HIS A 786 -45.68 21.63 9.93
N ASP A 787 -44.39 21.26 10.05
CA ASP A 787 -43.50 21.25 11.26
C ASP A 787 -43.17 19.94 12.05
N ARG A 788 -41.92 19.91 12.53
CA ARG A 788 -41.20 18.99 13.47
C ARG A 788 -40.86 17.54 13.06
N GLY A 789 -39.66 17.11 13.51
CA GLY A 789 -39.13 15.72 13.48
C GLY A 789 -39.36 14.99 14.82
N PRO A 790 -38.45 14.12 15.34
CA PRO A 790 -36.99 14.01 15.09
C PRO A 790 -36.46 12.55 14.89
N GLY A 791 -35.14 12.34 14.81
CA GLY A 791 -34.53 11.00 15.05
C GLY A 791 -33.14 10.73 14.45
N SER A 792 -32.17 10.38 15.31
CA SER A 792 -30.84 9.79 15.07
C SER A 792 -30.81 8.58 14.11
N SER A 793 -29.71 8.16 13.44
CA SER A 793 -28.26 8.44 13.52
C SER A 793 -27.55 8.02 12.20
N GLY A 794 -26.30 8.37 11.88
CA GLY A 794 -25.27 9.21 12.52
C GLY A 794 -23.89 9.11 11.83
N THR A 795 -22.90 9.91 12.27
CA THR A 795 -21.42 9.76 12.07
C THR A 795 -20.91 9.62 10.60
N ALA A 796 -20.47 10.68 9.92
CA ALA A 796 -19.16 11.38 9.98
C ALA A 796 -17.97 10.55 9.42
N GLY A 797 -16.92 11.11 8.79
CA GLY A 797 -16.53 12.50 8.47
C GLY A 797 -15.43 12.49 7.37
N SER A 798 -14.64 13.53 7.09
CA SER A 798 -14.45 14.85 7.71
C SER A 798 -13.79 15.83 6.72
N CYS A 799 -13.74 17.14 7.02
CA CYS A 799 -13.02 18.14 6.21
C CYS A 799 -12.31 19.21 7.06
N LEU A 800 -11.01 19.36 6.79
CA LEU A 800 -10.20 20.60 6.75
C LEU A 800 -9.96 21.51 7.97
N THR A 801 -8.74 22.08 7.93
CA THR A 801 -8.24 23.34 8.52
C THR A 801 -7.84 23.42 10.00
N ALA A 802 -6.81 24.25 10.23
CA ALA A 802 -6.08 24.51 11.47
C ALA A 802 -6.10 26.05 11.75
N PRO A 803 -5.22 26.75 12.53
CA PRO A 803 -3.88 26.40 13.05
C PRO A 803 -3.57 26.78 14.52
N VAL A 804 -2.33 26.51 14.96
CA VAL A 804 -1.48 27.13 16.03
C VAL A 804 -2.17 27.75 17.27
N GLY A 805 -1.79 27.45 18.51
CA GLY A 805 -0.73 26.56 19.02
C GLY A 805 -0.26 26.98 20.42
N GLY A 806 0.30 26.04 21.21
CA GLY A 806 0.83 26.33 22.56
C GLY A 806 0.97 25.10 23.45
N THR A 807 2.08 25.01 24.17
CA THR A 807 2.40 24.07 25.28
C THR A 807 2.85 24.94 26.48
N PRO A 808 3.17 24.44 27.70
CA PRO A 808 3.32 23.03 28.14
C PRO A 808 2.81 22.69 29.57
N VAL A 809 3.08 21.44 30.00
CA VAL A 809 3.54 21.02 31.37
C VAL A 809 2.56 20.90 32.57
N GLU A 810 2.62 19.71 33.17
CA GLU A 810 2.53 19.25 34.58
C GLU A 810 1.32 19.41 35.55
N GLU A 811 1.26 18.37 36.40
CA GLU A 811 0.87 18.28 37.83
C GLU A 811 -0.58 18.27 38.37
N ALA A 812 -0.76 17.27 39.26
CA ALA A 812 -1.46 17.27 40.56
C ALA A 812 -2.99 17.47 40.69
N ALA A 813 -3.59 16.60 41.52
CA ALA A 813 -4.86 16.81 42.21
C ALA A 813 -4.62 17.58 43.53
N PRO A 814 -5.61 18.21 44.22
CA PRO A 814 -6.74 17.47 44.83
C PRO A 814 -8.12 18.18 45.02
N VAL A 815 -9.14 17.35 45.29
CA VAL A 815 -10.23 17.43 46.32
C VAL A 815 -10.04 18.52 47.43
N PRO A 816 -11.08 19.21 48.05
CA PRO A 816 -12.51 18.81 48.29
C PRO A 816 -13.67 19.88 48.30
N LEU A 817 -14.94 19.38 48.29
CA LEU A 817 -16.16 19.76 49.10
C LEU A 817 -16.87 21.16 49.15
N ARG A 818 -18.23 21.09 49.23
CA ARG A 818 -19.23 21.98 49.91
C ARG A 818 -19.55 23.38 49.27
N THR A 819 -20.74 24.02 49.40
CA THR A 819 -22.12 23.67 49.90
C THR A 819 -23.19 24.68 49.44
N GLY A 820 -24.47 24.26 49.34
CA GLY A 820 -25.71 25.09 49.38
C GLY A 820 -26.95 24.22 49.08
N HIS A 821 -28.01 24.10 49.90
CA HIS A 821 -29.02 25.07 50.38
C HIS A 821 -29.94 25.64 49.27
N ALA A 822 -31.28 25.72 49.40
CA ALA A 822 -32.25 25.10 50.34
C ALA A 822 -33.69 25.26 49.76
N GLY A 823 -34.68 24.52 50.25
CA GLY A 823 -36.11 24.69 49.90
C GLY A 823 -36.98 25.11 51.10
N PRO A 824 -38.31 25.36 50.90
CA PRO A 824 -39.27 25.13 51.99
C PRO A 824 -40.68 24.58 51.58
N ALA A 825 -41.44 24.14 52.60
CA ALA A 825 -42.85 23.66 52.61
C ALA A 825 -43.16 22.29 51.93
N GLY A 826 -44.04 21.39 52.44
CA GLY A 826 -44.86 21.33 53.67
C GLY A 826 -46.33 20.92 53.39
N GLU A 827 -47.10 20.22 54.25
CA GLU A 827 -46.83 19.46 55.49
C GLU A 827 -48.06 18.58 55.89
N ARG A 828 -47.87 17.39 56.51
CA ARG A 828 -48.88 16.56 57.27
C ARG A 828 -50.07 15.93 56.46
N THR A 829 -50.66 14.75 56.72
CA THR A 829 -50.53 13.67 57.76
C THR A 829 -51.12 12.31 57.26
N ARG A 830 -51.05 11.21 58.07
CA ARG A 830 -51.56 9.82 57.80
C ARG A 830 -53.11 9.69 57.80
N PRO A 831 -53.75 8.76 57.05
CA PRO A 831 -54.05 7.35 57.46
C PRO A 831 -53.35 6.28 56.57
N VAL A 832 -53.50 4.93 56.62
CA VAL A 832 -54.27 3.90 57.41
C VAL A 832 -55.63 3.38 56.87
N SER A 833 -55.70 2.08 56.49
CA SER A 833 -56.87 1.22 56.10
C SER A 833 -57.70 1.67 54.87
N GLY A 834 -58.50 0.84 54.16
CA GLY A 834 -58.72 -0.63 54.17
C GLY A 834 -60.00 -1.07 53.40
N THR A 835 -60.17 -2.38 53.13
CA THR A 835 -61.37 -3.10 52.57
C THR A 835 -61.85 -2.86 51.11
N GLY A 836 -62.49 -3.89 50.51
CA GLY A 836 -63.08 -3.95 49.14
C GLY A 836 -64.62 -3.79 49.12
N PRO A 837 -65.45 -4.59 48.40
CA PRO A 837 -65.20 -5.86 47.68
C PRO A 837 -65.58 -5.77 46.15
N GLU A 838 -65.98 -6.78 45.35
CA GLU A 838 -67.09 -7.77 45.47
C GLU A 838 -66.92 -9.06 44.60
N LYS A 839 -67.40 -10.19 45.16
CA LYS A 839 -67.82 -11.55 44.68
C LYS A 839 -67.54 -12.03 43.23
N ALA A 840 -67.14 -13.29 42.96
CA ALA A 840 -67.61 -14.63 43.45
C ALA A 840 -68.95 -15.06 42.79
N PRO A 841 -69.41 -16.35 42.83
CA PRO A 841 -68.97 -17.53 43.62
C PRO A 841 -68.57 -18.74 42.71
N GLU A 842 -68.46 -20.04 43.06
CA GLU A 842 -68.35 -20.96 44.25
C GLU A 842 -67.88 -22.32 43.64
N ASP A 843 -67.26 -23.33 44.27
CA ASP A 843 -66.56 -23.60 45.56
C ASP A 843 -65.51 -24.73 45.22
N ALA A 844 -64.85 -25.58 46.03
CA ALA A 844 -64.74 -25.96 47.44
C ALA A 844 -63.35 -26.68 47.62
N ALA A 845 -62.81 -27.09 48.77
CA ALA A 845 -63.23 -27.07 50.18
C ALA A 845 -61.96 -26.95 51.10
N ALA A 846 -61.90 -27.66 52.24
CA ALA A 846 -60.84 -27.59 53.27
C ALA A 846 -60.76 -28.90 54.11
N PRO A 847 -59.94 -29.06 55.19
CA PRO A 847 -58.92 -28.20 55.84
C PRO A 847 -57.50 -28.87 55.92
N GLY A 848 -56.46 -28.39 56.61
CA GLY A 848 -56.18 -27.13 57.34
C GLY A 848 -55.22 -27.34 58.55
N ASP A 849 -54.64 -26.23 59.07
CA ASP A 849 -53.72 -26.11 60.25
C ASP A 849 -52.35 -26.84 60.21
N ALA A 850 -51.24 -26.33 60.80
CA ALA A 850 -50.94 -25.04 61.44
C ALA A 850 -49.40 -24.74 61.41
N GLY A 851 -48.98 -23.50 61.75
CA GLY A 851 -47.57 -23.13 62.05
C GLY A 851 -47.30 -23.01 63.57
N PRO A 852 -46.23 -22.33 64.07
CA PRO A 852 -45.21 -21.52 63.36
C PRO A 852 -43.73 -21.76 63.83
N ASP A 853 -42.82 -20.86 63.43
CA ASP A 853 -41.52 -20.44 64.03
C ASP A 853 -40.45 -21.47 64.49
N GLY A 854 -39.19 -21.18 64.13
CA GLY A 854 -38.00 -21.78 64.77
C GLY A 854 -36.70 -21.62 63.97
N ALA A 855 -35.69 -20.95 64.55
CA ALA A 855 -34.34 -20.87 63.97
C ALA A 855 -33.44 -22.03 64.48
N PRO A 856 -32.61 -22.67 63.63
CA PRO A 856 -31.66 -23.68 64.07
C PRO A 856 -30.20 -23.18 64.06
N ALA A 857 -29.59 -23.10 65.25
CA ALA A 857 -28.14 -22.96 65.41
C ALA A 857 -27.52 -24.30 65.83
N GLY A 858 -26.99 -25.04 64.84
CA GLY A 858 -26.14 -26.22 65.03
C GLY A 858 -26.82 -27.51 65.55
N HIS A 859 -26.46 -28.64 64.95
CA HIS A 859 -26.03 -29.90 65.60
C HIS A 859 -25.62 -30.90 64.52
N THR A 860 -24.55 -31.67 64.75
CA THR A 860 -24.01 -32.63 63.77
C THR A 860 -24.59 -34.04 63.94
N PRO A 861 -25.18 -34.67 62.90
CA PRO A 861 -25.50 -36.08 62.93
C PRO A 861 -24.28 -36.91 62.49
N ARG A 862 -23.61 -37.58 63.44
CA ARG A 862 -22.62 -38.63 63.15
C ARG A 862 -23.33 -39.94 62.75
N GLY A 863 -23.83 -40.01 61.52
CA GLY A 863 -24.31 -41.26 60.90
C GLY A 863 -23.12 -42.10 60.40
N ARG A 864 -23.06 -43.40 60.77
CA ARG A 864 -21.92 -44.29 60.46
C ARG A 864 -22.30 -45.38 59.46
N VAL A 865 -21.98 -45.16 58.19
CA VAL A 865 -22.04 -46.11 57.06
C VAL A 865 -20.82 -45.80 56.17
N GLY A 866 -20.11 -46.73 55.54
CA GLY A 866 -20.09 -48.21 55.57
C GLY A 866 -18.74 -48.65 54.96
N ALA A 867 -18.27 -49.88 55.23
CA ALA A 867 -16.85 -50.21 55.07
C ALA A 867 -16.32 -50.38 53.62
N ASP A 868 -17.17 -50.28 52.59
CA ASP A 868 -16.81 -50.52 51.18
C ASP A 868 -16.46 -49.24 50.39
N ALA A 869 -16.39 -48.07 51.03
CA ALA A 869 -16.23 -46.78 50.35
C ALA A 869 -14.78 -46.40 49.96
N VAL A 870 -13.81 -47.30 50.14
CA VAL A 870 -12.36 -46.98 50.07
C VAL A 870 -11.86 -46.80 48.62
N ASP A 871 -12.47 -47.47 47.64
CA ASP A 871 -11.91 -47.64 46.29
C ASP A 871 -12.48 -46.68 45.22
N ARG A 872 -13.00 -45.52 45.64
CA ARG A 872 -13.64 -44.53 44.73
C ARG A 872 -13.01 -43.13 44.71
N VAL A 873 -12.02 -42.85 45.56
CA VAL A 873 -11.28 -41.58 45.52
C VAL A 873 -10.15 -41.70 44.51
N VAL A 874 -10.16 -40.82 43.50
CA VAL A 874 -9.08 -40.68 42.53
C VAL A 874 -8.26 -39.45 42.92
N SER A 875 -6.95 -39.61 43.02
CA SER A 875 -6.00 -38.51 43.16
C SER A 875 -5.17 -38.35 41.87
N ALA A 876 -4.83 -37.11 41.52
CA ALA A 876 -3.93 -36.81 40.41
C ALA A 876 -3.11 -35.55 40.70
N PRO A 877 -1.80 -35.51 40.36
CA PRO A 877 -1.00 -34.30 40.46
C PRO A 877 -1.42 -33.31 39.37
N VAL A 878 -1.64 -32.06 39.75
CA VAL A 878 -2.07 -30.97 38.85
C VAL A 878 -1.15 -29.75 39.01
N VAL A 879 -0.89 -29.06 37.90
CA VAL A 879 -0.11 -27.82 37.88
C VAL A 879 -1.09 -26.64 37.84
N LEU A 880 -0.94 -25.71 38.78
CA LEU A 880 -1.64 -24.43 38.79
C LEU A 880 -0.61 -23.31 38.63
N GLU A 881 -0.88 -22.38 37.73
CA GLU A 881 -0.09 -21.16 37.57
C GLU A 881 -0.20 -20.27 38.82
N PRO A 882 0.76 -19.38 39.12
CA PRO A 882 0.64 -18.43 40.23
C PRO A 882 -0.66 -17.61 40.17
N GLY A 883 -1.37 -17.48 41.30
CA GLY A 883 -2.62 -16.72 41.39
C GLY A 883 -3.78 -17.48 42.08
N ALA A 884 -4.98 -16.91 42.01
CA ALA A 884 -6.20 -17.53 42.55
C ALA A 884 -6.99 -18.21 41.42
N HIS A 885 -7.38 -19.47 41.62
CA HIS A 885 -8.06 -20.30 40.63
C HIS A 885 -9.31 -20.95 41.20
N HIS A 886 -10.36 -21.04 40.38
CA HIS A 886 -11.53 -21.88 40.58
C HIS A 886 -11.38 -23.15 39.75
N VAL A 887 -11.11 -24.27 40.43
CA VAL A 887 -11.04 -25.60 39.82
C VAL A 887 -12.43 -26.24 39.86
N LEU A 888 -12.94 -26.64 38.70
CA LEU A 888 -14.23 -27.29 38.50
C LEU A 888 -14.00 -28.73 38.03
N ALA A 889 -14.71 -29.70 38.62
CA ALA A 889 -14.83 -31.04 38.06
C ALA A 889 -16.00 -31.11 37.08
N VAL A 890 -15.81 -31.78 35.94
CA VAL A 890 -16.84 -31.93 34.88
C VAL A 890 -16.83 -33.38 34.38
N THR A 891 -17.99 -34.03 34.33
CA THR A 891 -18.10 -35.40 33.81
C THR A 891 -18.52 -35.38 32.34
N LEU A 892 -17.74 -36.07 31.49
CA LEU A 892 -17.98 -36.21 30.06
C LEU A 892 -18.46 -37.61 29.71
N ALA A 893 -19.56 -37.72 28.95
CA ALA A 893 -20.01 -38.96 28.34
C ALA A 893 -20.53 -38.69 26.92
N GLY A 894 -19.90 -39.30 25.91
CA GLY A 894 -20.24 -39.06 24.50
C GLY A 894 -20.03 -37.59 24.10
N ASP A 895 -21.09 -36.96 23.64
CA ASP A 895 -21.17 -35.53 23.30
C ASP A 895 -21.74 -34.65 24.44
N ARG A 896 -21.94 -35.22 25.63
CA ARG A 896 -22.58 -34.56 26.79
C ARG A 896 -21.57 -34.29 27.91
N ALA A 897 -21.71 -33.13 28.55
CA ALA A 897 -20.97 -32.76 29.76
C ALA A 897 -21.91 -32.29 30.88
N VAL A 898 -21.54 -32.56 32.14
CA VAL A 898 -22.24 -32.05 33.34
C VAL A 898 -21.22 -31.50 34.34
N ALA A 899 -21.48 -30.30 34.86
CA ALA A 899 -20.68 -29.66 35.90
C ALA A 899 -20.88 -30.34 37.26
N GLY A 900 -19.79 -30.60 37.98
CA GLY A 900 -19.78 -31.08 39.37
C GLY A 900 -19.23 -30.04 40.35
N ALA A 901 -18.69 -30.54 41.46
CA ALA A 901 -18.10 -29.74 42.52
C ALA A 901 -16.97 -28.81 42.05
N ARG A 902 -16.85 -27.68 42.74
CA ARG A 902 -15.84 -26.64 42.50
C ARG A 902 -15.09 -26.27 43.77
N VAL A 903 -13.80 -26.01 43.68
CA VAL A 903 -12.97 -25.55 44.81
C VAL A 903 -12.09 -24.37 44.40
N ARG A 904 -11.85 -23.44 45.34
CA ARG A 904 -10.99 -22.27 45.11
C ARG A 904 -9.61 -22.51 45.71
N VAL A 905 -8.57 -22.33 44.92
CA VAL A 905 -7.17 -22.57 45.28
C VAL A 905 -6.37 -21.29 45.09
N VAL A 906 -5.40 -21.01 45.96
CA VAL A 906 -4.45 -19.90 45.78
C VAL A 906 -3.05 -20.50 45.64
N ALA A 907 -2.50 -20.43 44.43
CA ALA A 907 -1.17 -20.89 44.10
C ALA A 907 -0.16 -19.77 44.35
N VAL A 908 0.66 -19.93 45.40
CA VAL A 908 1.74 -18.99 45.74
C VAL A 908 3.01 -19.42 44.98
N PRO A 909 3.66 -18.53 44.21
CA PRO A 909 4.86 -18.89 43.44
C PRO A 909 6.04 -19.27 44.36
N PRO A 910 6.86 -20.28 44.01
CA PRO A 910 8.06 -20.65 44.75
C PRO A 910 9.17 -19.59 44.61
N VAL A 911 10.14 -19.57 45.53
CA VAL A 911 11.31 -18.67 45.40
C VAL A 911 12.17 -19.05 44.19
N ALA A 912 12.66 -18.05 43.47
CA ALA A 912 13.46 -18.27 42.25
C ALA A 912 14.96 -18.27 42.55
N GLY A 913 15.75 -19.00 41.76
CA GLY A 913 17.22 -18.91 41.80
C GLY A 913 17.85 -19.30 43.14
N LEU A 914 17.26 -20.25 43.88
CA LEU A 914 17.78 -20.76 45.14
C LEU A 914 19.21 -21.33 44.97
N ARG A 915 20.14 -20.79 45.76
CA ARG A 915 21.56 -21.16 45.84
C ARG A 915 21.93 -21.38 47.30
N ALA A 916 22.93 -22.23 47.53
CA ALA A 916 23.48 -22.48 48.85
C ALA A 916 25.01 -22.51 48.78
N GLU A 917 25.66 -21.75 49.67
CA GLU A 917 27.11 -21.74 49.83
C GLU A 917 27.48 -22.18 51.25
N ARG A 918 28.43 -23.12 51.36
CA ARG A 918 28.85 -23.72 52.62
C ARG A 918 30.14 -23.08 53.12
N PHE A 919 30.04 -22.43 54.28
CA PHE A 919 31.15 -21.88 55.05
C PHE A 919 31.32 -22.76 56.31
N ASP A 920 32.06 -23.86 56.15
CA ASP A 920 32.23 -24.89 57.18
C ASP A 920 30.87 -25.43 57.71
N GLY A 921 30.57 -25.30 59.00
CA GLY A 921 29.29 -25.70 59.60
C GLY A 921 28.09 -24.78 59.33
N VAL A 922 28.29 -23.63 58.68
CA VAL A 922 27.24 -22.65 58.33
C VAL A 922 26.94 -22.70 56.84
N VAL A 923 25.65 -22.58 56.50
CA VAL A 923 25.18 -22.46 55.12
C VAL A 923 24.52 -21.11 54.92
N ARG A 924 24.96 -20.37 53.90
CA ARG A 924 24.35 -19.14 53.41
C ARG A 924 23.48 -19.48 52.19
N LEU A 925 22.19 -19.23 52.30
CA LEU A 925 21.21 -19.37 51.23
C LEU A 925 20.99 -18.02 50.55
N GLY A 926 20.95 -18.04 49.22
CA GLY A 926 20.51 -16.92 48.39
C GLY A 926 19.34 -17.32 47.51
N TRP A 927 18.29 -16.51 47.43
CA TRP A 927 17.19 -16.66 46.48
C TRP A 927 16.62 -15.29 46.07
N THR A 928 15.85 -15.28 44.99
CA THR A 928 15.05 -14.13 44.55
C THR A 928 13.61 -14.29 45.03
N TRP A 929 13.10 -13.26 45.70
CA TRP A 929 11.74 -13.20 46.22
C TRP A 929 10.73 -12.97 45.09
N PRO A 930 9.67 -13.80 44.97
CA PRO A 930 8.58 -13.54 44.04
C PRO A 930 7.81 -12.27 44.39
N ASP A 931 7.16 -11.67 43.39
CA ASP A 931 6.37 -10.46 43.60
C ASP A 931 5.20 -10.71 44.55
N GLY A 932 5.00 -9.78 45.50
CA GLY A 932 4.03 -9.90 46.59
C GLY A 932 4.43 -10.83 47.75
N ALA A 933 5.50 -11.62 47.64
CA ALA A 933 5.95 -12.49 48.73
C ALA A 933 6.75 -11.71 49.80
N ALA A 934 6.22 -11.67 51.03
CA ALA A 934 6.83 -10.98 52.17
C ALA A 934 7.54 -11.92 53.17
N THR A 935 7.15 -13.20 53.21
CA THR A 935 7.64 -14.22 54.16
C THR A 935 7.92 -15.55 53.47
N ALA A 936 8.93 -16.26 53.97
CA ALA A 936 9.29 -17.60 53.53
C ALA A 936 9.69 -18.48 54.71
N ALA A 937 9.29 -19.74 54.69
CA ALA A 937 9.73 -20.76 55.64
C ALA A 937 10.87 -21.59 55.02
N VAL A 938 12.03 -21.57 55.67
CA VAL A 938 13.19 -22.41 55.35
C VAL A 938 13.20 -23.60 56.31
N SER A 939 13.20 -24.82 55.79
CA SER A 939 13.37 -26.07 56.55
C SER A 939 14.50 -26.89 55.94
N TRP A 940 15.32 -27.53 56.76
CA TRP A 940 16.40 -28.40 56.31
C TRP A 940 16.39 -29.74 57.04
N CYS A 941 16.64 -30.81 56.29
CA CYS A 941 16.74 -32.17 56.80
C CYS A 941 18.06 -32.83 56.41
N SER A 942 18.40 -33.90 57.12
CA SER A 942 19.47 -34.82 56.74
C SER A 942 19.18 -35.38 55.35
N ASP A 943 20.14 -35.28 54.44
CA ASP A 943 19.98 -35.78 53.07
C ASP A 943 19.92 -37.32 53.04
N GLU A 944 20.65 -37.98 53.95
CA GLU A 944 20.72 -39.43 54.10
C GLU A 944 19.56 -40.04 54.90
N SER A 945 19.20 -39.44 56.05
CA SER A 945 18.18 -39.99 56.96
C SER A 945 16.80 -39.34 56.85
N GLY A 946 16.66 -38.21 56.15
CA GLY A 946 15.41 -37.46 56.01
C GLY A 946 14.94 -36.72 57.27
N GLU A 947 15.65 -36.85 58.39
CA GLU A 947 15.34 -36.24 59.68
C GLU A 947 15.40 -34.71 59.64
N GLU A 948 14.35 -34.00 60.12
CA GLU A 948 14.32 -32.53 60.14
C GLU A 948 15.34 -31.97 61.15
N LEU A 949 16.41 -31.38 60.64
CA LEU A 949 17.51 -30.79 61.41
C LEU A 949 17.23 -29.35 61.83
N GLY A 950 16.21 -28.71 61.24
CA GLY A 950 15.69 -27.43 61.72
C GLY A 950 14.80 -26.70 60.72
N ARG A 951 14.05 -25.72 61.23
CA ARG A 951 13.17 -24.85 60.46
C ARG A 951 13.11 -23.44 61.04
N ARG A 952 13.06 -22.43 60.16
CA ARG A 952 12.99 -21.00 60.50
C ARG A 952 12.12 -20.25 59.49
N VAL A 953 11.42 -19.21 59.94
CA VAL A 953 10.75 -18.25 59.05
C VAL A 953 11.65 -17.04 58.86
N CYS A 954 11.73 -16.55 57.62
CA CYS A 954 12.45 -15.37 57.23
C CYS A 954 11.47 -14.35 56.61
N THR A 955 11.64 -13.06 56.94
CA THR A 955 10.95 -11.95 56.29
C THR A 955 11.85 -11.36 55.20
N ARG A 956 11.26 -10.90 54.10
CA ARG A 956 12.01 -10.31 52.97
C ARG A 956 12.94 -9.16 53.41
N LEU A 957 12.42 -8.25 54.25
CA LEU A 957 13.19 -7.14 54.83
C LEU A 957 14.45 -7.60 55.57
N ARG A 958 14.38 -8.74 56.28
CA ARG A 958 15.53 -9.28 57.03
C ARG A 958 16.51 -10.03 56.13
N TYR A 959 16.00 -10.79 55.16
CA TYR A 959 16.84 -11.39 54.12
C TYR A 959 17.66 -10.32 53.37
N GLU A 960 17.03 -9.17 53.07
CA GLU A 960 17.68 -8.04 52.42
C GLU A 960 18.67 -7.30 53.34
N SER A 961 18.42 -7.19 54.66
CA SER A 961 19.39 -6.60 55.62
C SER A 961 20.60 -7.50 55.89
N ASP A 962 20.38 -8.80 56.01
CA ASP A 962 21.40 -9.79 56.36
C ASP A 962 22.19 -10.25 55.10
N GLY A 963 21.73 -9.81 53.90
CA GLY A 963 22.32 -10.05 52.59
C GLY A 963 22.15 -11.48 52.08
N GLY A 964 21.14 -12.19 52.58
CA GLY A 964 20.94 -13.64 52.44
C GLY A 964 20.22 -14.22 53.66
N PHE A 965 20.11 -15.54 53.72
CA PHE A 965 19.69 -16.26 54.92
C PHE A 965 20.81 -17.18 55.40
N GLU A 966 21.21 -17.08 56.66
CA GLU A 966 22.26 -17.94 57.24
C GLU A 966 21.71 -18.82 58.37
N ALA A 967 22.12 -20.09 58.37
CA ALA A 967 21.86 -21.02 59.46
C ALA A 967 23.04 -21.99 59.65
N PRO A 968 23.35 -22.39 60.90
CA PRO A 968 24.20 -23.53 61.15
C PRO A 968 23.46 -24.80 60.72
N MET A 969 24.05 -25.57 59.80
CA MET A 969 23.46 -26.81 59.27
C MET A 969 24.38 -28.04 59.44
N GLY A 970 25.45 -27.92 60.23
CA GLY A 970 26.43 -29.00 60.43
C GLY A 970 27.28 -29.25 59.17
N THR A 971 28.16 -30.27 59.21
CA THR A 971 29.15 -30.56 58.15
C THR A 971 28.73 -31.65 57.16
N GLY A 972 27.62 -32.36 57.40
CA GLY A 972 27.09 -33.41 56.52
C GLY A 972 26.32 -32.89 55.30
N SER A 973 25.82 -33.80 54.46
CA SER A 973 24.89 -33.43 53.39
C SER A 973 23.51 -33.09 53.96
N VAL A 974 22.95 -31.95 53.56
CA VAL A 974 21.62 -31.49 54.01
C VAL A 974 20.76 -31.08 52.83
N ARG A 975 19.47 -31.42 52.90
CA ARG A 975 18.46 -31.03 51.91
C ARG A 975 17.64 -29.88 52.46
N VAL A 976 17.62 -28.76 51.75
CA VAL A 976 17.06 -27.48 52.20
C VAL A 976 15.88 -27.11 51.32
N ALA A 977 14.72 -26.85 51.92
CA ALA A 977 13.49 -26.46 51.25
C ALA A 977 13.06 -25.05 51.71
N VAL A 978 12.70 -24.19 50.75
CA VAL A 978 12.21 -22.83 50.97
C VAL A 978 10.81 -22.69 50.38
N ARG A 979 9.80 -22.53 51.23
CA ARG A 979 8.40 -22.28 50.83
C ARG A 979 8.06 -20.81 51.04
N THR A 980 7.51 -20.14 50.03
CA THR A 980 6.84 -18.85 50.18
C THR A 980 5.57 -19.00 51.02
N LEU A 981 5.23 -17.96 51.79
CA LEU A 981 3.99 -17.86 52.55
C LEU A 981 3.22 -16.60 52.08
N ALA A 982 1.91 -16.73 51.91
CA ALA A 982 1.04 -15.61 51.56
C ALA A 982 -0.20 -15.59 52.47
N THR A 983 -0.50 -14.42 53.04
CA THR A 983 -1.70 -14.23 53.86
C THR A 983 -2.92 -14.09 52.96
N THR A 984 -3.85 -15.05 53.01
CA THR A 984 -5.15 -14.96 52.34
C THR A 984 -6.23 -14.55 53.34
N GLY A 985 -7.37 -14.04 52.86
CA GLY A 985 -8.53 -13.71 53.71
C GLY A 985 -9.17 -14.90 54.45
N THR A 986 -8.66 -16.12 54.24
CA THR A 986 -9.09 -17.37 54.88
C THR A 986 -7.97 -18.08 55.67
N GLY A 987 -6.78 -17.47 55.80
CA GLY A 987 -5.61 -18.05 56.47
C GLY A 987 -4.32 -17.96 55.63
N GLU A 988 -3.21 -18.47 56.14
CA GLU A 988 -1.96 -18.52 55.37
C GLU A 988 -2.00 -19.64 54.31
N ALA A 989 -1.63 -19.30 53.08
CA ALA A 989 -1.36 -20.25 52.01
C ALA A 989 0.16 -20.43 51.86
N ALA A 990 0.63 -21.67 51.85
CA ALA A 990 2.02 -22.02 51.61
C ALA A 990 2.24 -22.43 50.15
N GLY A 991 3.32 -21.96 49.54
CA GLY A 991 3.74 -22.34 48.19
C GLY A 991 4.34 -23.75 48.12
N VAL A 992 4.54 -24.17 46.87
CA VAL A 992 5.41 -25.30 46.50
C VAL A 992 6.85 -24.98 46.95
N PRO A 993 7.64 -25.94 47.47
CA PRO A 993 8.99 -25.63 47.95
C PRO A 993 9.97 -25.50 46.77
N ALA A 994 10.86 -24.50 46.83
CA ALA A 994 12.12 -24.59 46.12
C ALA A 994 13.09 -25.42 46.97
N VAL A 995 13.73 -26.44 46.40
CA VAL A 995 14.58 -27.39 47.14
C VAL A 995 16.00 -27.41 46.56
N THR A 996 17.01 -27.48 47.43
CA THR A 996 18.42 -27.67 47.06
C THR A 996 19.12 -28.59 48.05
N THR A 997 20.05 -29.42 47.60
CA THR A 997 20.94 -30.21 48.47
C THR A 997 22.28 -29.50 48.60
N VAL A 998 22.85 -29.50 49.82
CA VAL A 998 24.10 -28.83 50.17
C VAL A 998 25.09 -29.88 50.66
N PRO A 999 26.11 -30.25 49.85
CA PRO A 999 26.99 -31.38 50.14
C PRO A 999 27.87 -31.14 51.37
N GLY A 1000 28.35 -32.23 51.97
CA GLY A 1000 29.38 -32.22 53.02
C GLY A 1000 30.80 -32.05 52.47
N TRP A 1001 31.80 -32.23 53.33
CA TRP A 1001 33.23 -32.19 52.96
C TRP A 1001 33.91 -33.55 53.23
N SER A 1002 34.77 -34.00 52.32
CA SER A 1002 35.54 -35.25 52.43
C SER A 1002 37.05 -35.00 52.49
N VAL A 1003 37.80 -35.90 53.15
CA VAL A 1003 39.26 -35.79 53.30
C VAL A 1003 39.97 -36.96 52.62
N LEU A 1004 41.03 -36.66 51.87
CA LEU A 1004 41.92 -37.62 51.23
C LEU A 1004 43.34 -37.51 51.83
N ALA A 1005 43.77 -38.52 52.58
CA ALA A 1005 45.14 -38.61 53.08
C ALA A 1005 46.07 -39.25 52.04
N TYR A 1006 47.29 -38.72 51.88
CA TYR A 1006 48.32 -39.37 51.04
C TYR A 1006 49.59 -39.73 51.79
N ARG A 1007 50.32 -40.75 51.32
CA ARG A 1007 51.61 -41.21 51.86
C ARG A 1007 52.58 -41.60 50.74
N ILE A 1008 53.88 -41.57 51.05
CA ILE A 1008 54.97 -41.87 50.09
C ILE A 1008 55.99 -42.81 50.74
N ALA A 1009 56.29 -43.94 50.08
CA ALA A 1009 57.21 -44.95 50.60
C ALA A 1009 58.20 -45.48 49.53
N PRO A 1010 59.47 -45.75 49.86
CA PRO A 1010 60.44 -46.32 48.92
C PRO A 1010 60.15 -47.80 48.59
N VAL A 1011 60.37 -48.21 47.34
CA VAL A 1011 60.12 -49.58 46.86
C VAL A 1011 61.34 -50.15 46.11
N GLY A 1012 61.54 -51.47 46.26
CA GLY A 1012 62.58 -52.25 45.59
C GLY A 1012 63.94 -52.23 46.30
N LEU A 1013 64.75 -53.26 46.07
CA LEU A 1013 66.08 -53.44 46.71
C LEU A 1013 67.02 -52.24 46.49
N LEU A 1014 67.00 -51.63 45.31
CA LEU A 1014 67.79 -50.45 44.98
C LEU A 1014 67.14 -49.11 45.39
N ARG A 1015 65.95 -49.13 46.03
CA ARG A 1015 65.14 -47.97 46.46
C ARG A 1015 64.99 -46.84 45.43
N ARG A 1016 65.03 -47.17 44.13
CA ARG A 1016 64.89 -46.22 43.00
C ARG A 1016 63.44 -45.89 42.67
N GLU A 1017 62.48 -46.63 43.20
CA GLU A 1017 61.05 -46.34 43.07
C GLU A 1017 60.49 -45.76 44.38
N ARG A 1018 59.40 -45.00 44.25
CA ARG A 1018 58.53 -44.57 45.35
C ARG A 1018 57.10 -45.04 45.00
N ARG A 1019 56.41 -45.65 45.97
CA ARG A 1019 54.95 -45.85 45.90
C ARG A 1019 54.30 -44.66 46.58
N VAL A 1020 53.33 -44.07 45.89
CA VAL A 1020 52.43 -43.06 46.44
C VAL A 1020 51.07 -43.73 46.63
N SER A 1021 50.40 -43.48 47.76
CA SER A 1021 49.06 -43.99 48.02
C SER A 1021 48.14 -42.88 48.54
N LEU A 1022 46.91 -42.86 48.04
CA LEU A 1022 45.79 -42.03 48.51
C LEU A 1022 44.84 -42.90 49.35
N THR A 1023 44.17 -42.33 50.33
CA THR A 1023 43.17 -43.02 51.16
C THR A 1023 42.07 -42.06 51.59
N ALA A 1024 40.81 -42.44 51.41
CA ALA A 1024 39.66 -41.59 51.75
C ALA A 1024 39.22 -41.79 53.21
N GLU A 1025 38.98 -40.69 53.93
CA GLU A 1025 38.42 -40.74 55.30
C GLU A 1025 36.88 -40.87 55.29
N SER A 1026 36.23 -40.65 54.14
CA SER A 1026 34.80 -40.87 53.88
C SER A 1026 34.59 -41.05 52.37
N ALA A 1027 33.51 -41.71 51.95
CA ALA A 1027 33.25 -41.98 50.53
C ALA A 1027 33.17 -40.67 49.71
N CYS A 1028 33.89 -40.58 48.60
CA CYS A 1028 34.01 -39.34 47.84
C CYS A 1028 34.41 -39.53 46.37
N ALA A 1029 34.03 -38.58 45.52
CA ALA A 1029 34.58 -38.44 44.18
C ALA A 1029 35.97 -37.77 44.25
N ALA A 1030 37.02 -38.57 44.31
CA ALA A 1030 38.40 -38.10 44.28
C ALA A 1030 38.71 -37.47 42.90
N PRO A 1031 39.19 -36.21 42.84
CA PRO A 1031 39.58 -35.56 41.59
C PRO A 1031 40.87 -36.17 41.02
N GLU A 1032 41.28 -35.75 39.82
CA GLU A 1032 42.61 -36.08 39.32
C GLU A 1032 43.70 -35.50 40.23
N ILE A 1033 44.64 -36.33 40.66
CA ILE A 1033 45.70 -35.93 41.62
C ILE A 1033 47.07 -36.20 41.01
N ALA A 1034 47.78 -35.14 40.66
CA ALA A 1034 49.12 -35.21 40.10
C ALA A 1034 50.18 -35.48 41.18
N VAL A 1035 51.01 -36.47 40.93
CA VAL A 1035 52.22 -36.77 41.69
C VAL A 1035 53.39 -36.02 41.03
N VAL A 1036 53.88 -34.99 41.71
CA VAL A 1036 54.81 -33.99 41.14
C VAL A 1036 56.17 -34.09 41.82
N HIS A 1037 57.22 -34.14 41.02
CA HIS A 1037 58.62 -34.06 41.46
C HIS A 1037 59.21 -32.68 41.19
N ALA A 1038 59.83 -32.06 42.20
CA ALA A 1038 60.50 -30.77 42.07
C ALA A 1038 61.95 -30.86 42.57
N GLU A 1039 62.90 -30.28 41.83
CA GLU A 1039 64.30 -30.18 42.24
C GLU A 1039 64.56 -28.85 42.94
N GLY A 1040 65.35 -28.88 44.03
CA GLY A 1040 65.67 -27.68 44.83
C GLY A 1040 65.49 -27.89 46.33
N ALA A 1041 65.71 -26.82 47.10
CA ALA A 1041 65.60 -26.83 48.56
C ALA A 1041 64.16 -26.57 49.06
N VAL A 1042 63.34 -25.91 48.26
CA VAL A 1042 61.98 -25.44 48.61
C VAL A 1042 60.93 -26.48 48.16
N GLN A 1043 59.95 -26.74 49.03
CA GLN A 1043 58.80 -27.60 48.75
C GLN A 1043 57.85 -26.90 47.75
N PRO A 1044 57.37 -27.56 46.69
CA PRO A 1044 56.44 -26.94 45.76
C PRO A 1044 55.08 -26.67 46.42
N HIS A 1045 54.33 -25.69 45.90
CA HIS A 1045 53.02 -25.28 46.39
C HIS A 1045 51.88 -25.51 45.37
N GLY A 1046 52.20 -25.96 44.15
CA GLY A 1046 51.20 -26.33 43.14
C GLY A 1046 51.80 -27.20 42.02
N PRO A 1047 50.96 -27.81 41.17
CA PRO A 1047 51.41 -28.86 40.25
C PRO A 1047 52.35 -28.36 39.14
N GLY A 1048 52.29 -27.07 38.78
CA GLY A 1048 53.19 -26.45 37.80
C GLY A 1048 54.59 -26.11 38.32
N GLN A 1049 54.88 -26.30 39.62
CA GLN A 1049 56.20 -26.01 40.22
C GLN A 1049 57.15 -27.21 40.22
N GLY A 1050 56.89 -28.20 39.36
CA GLY A 1050 57.73 -29.38 39.17
C GLY A 1050 57.27 -30.22 37.97
N ARG A 1051 57.94 -31.34 37.73
CA ARG A 1051 57.57 -32.30 36.69
C ARG A 1051 56.59 -33.32 37.26
N VAL A 1052 55.38 -33.38 36.70
CA VAL A 1052 54.44 -34.48 36.95
C VAL A 1052 55.09 -35.81 36.55
N LEU A 1053 55.09 -36.79 37.45
CA LEU A 1053 55.63 -38.14 37.21
C LEU A 1053 54.54 -39.19 36.99
N ALA A 1054 53.36 -38.96 37.55
CA ALA A 1054 52.13 -39.74 37.35
C ALA A 1054 50.92 -38.91 37.79
N VAL A 1055 49.73 -39.33 37.39
CA VAL A 1055 48.45 -38.76 37.86
C VAL A 1055 47.58 -39.94 38.33
N PHE A 1056 46.93 -39.79 39.48
CA PHE A 1056 45.79 -40.64 39.83
C PHE A 1056 44.58 -40.13 39.06
N PRO A 1057 43.95 -40.94 38.17
CA PRO A 1057 42.76 -40.51 37.45
C PRO A 1057 41.57 -40.39 38.41
N ALA A 1058 40.69 -39.43 38.13
CA ALA A 1058 39.50 -39.15 38.92
C ALA A 1058 38.62 -40.41 39.05
N ARG A 1059 38.07 -40.64 40.24
CA ARG A 1059 37.31 -41.84 40.58
C ARG A 1059 36.49 -41.63 41.84
N HIS A 1060 35.44 -42.43 42.03
CA HIS A 1060 34.92 -42.64 43.38
C HIS A 1060 35.96 -43.41 44.21
N LEU A 1061 36.04 -43.12 45.50
CA LEU A 1061 36.75 -43.89 46.51
C LEU A 1061 35.81 -44.12 47.68
N GLU A 1062 35.68 -45.37 48.12
CA GLU A 1062 34.89 -45.71 49.31
C GLU A 1062 35.58 -45.27 50.60
N ALA A 1063 34.81 -45.16 51.69
CA ALA A 1063 35.35 -44.82 53.01
C ALA A 1063 36.41 -45.84 53.46
N GLY A 1064 37.66 -45.39 53.61
CA GLY A 1064 38.82 -46.22 53.92
C GLY A 1064 39.51 -46.88 52.71
N GLU A 1065 39.02 -46.72 51.48
CA GLU A 1065 39.64 -47.29 50.28
C GLU A 1065 41.03 -46.66 50.04
N GLN A 1066 42.02 -47.51 49.71
CA GLN A 1066 43.38 -47.08 49.39
C GLN A 1066 43.78 -47.46 47.95
N VAL A 1067 44.06 -46.45 47.13
CA VAL A 1067 44.62 -46.61 45.77
C VAL A 1067 46.09 -46.19 45.79
N SER A 1068 46.96 -46.92 45.07
CA SER A 1068 48.39 -46.60 45.00
C SER A 1068 49.00 -46.78 43.62
N LEU A 1069 49.98 -45.94 43.30
CA LEU A 1069 50.76 -46.00 42.07
C LEU A 1069 52.26 -45.97 42.38
N ARG A 1070 53.11 -46.33 41.41
CA ARG A 1070 54.57 -46.25 41.53
C ARG A 1070 55.13 -45.20 40.59
N VAL A 1071 56.04 -44.39 41.10
CA VAL A 1071 56.85 -43.44 40.32
C VAL A 1071 58.34 -43.73 40.53
N ARG A 1072 59.13 -43.38 39.52
CA ARG A 1072 60.59 -43.52 39.53
C ARG A 1072 61.23 -42.13 39.39
N PRO A 1073 61.30 -41.34 40.48
CA PRO A 1073 61.84 -40.00 40.41
C PRO A 1073 63.37 -39.99 40.20
N PRO A 1074 63.94 -38.83 39.85
CA PRO A 1074 65.37 -38.53 40.01
C PRO A 1074 65.88 -38.78 41.45
N ARG A 1075 67.21 -38.75 41.61
CA ARG A 1075 67.90 -39.14 42.85
C ARG A 1075 67.70 -38.20 44.06
N SER A 1076 67.09 -37.03 43.86
CA SER A 1076 66.93 -35.99 44.88
C SER A 1076 65.77 -35.05 44.52
N GLY A 1077 65.30 -34.29 45.51
CA GLY A 1077 64.22 -33.32 45.36
C GLY A 1077 63.02 -33.64 46.26
N TRP A 1078 61.88 -33.07 45.92
CA TRP A 1078 60.59 -33.27 46.58
C TRP A 1078 59.66 -34.11 45.72
N LEU A 1079 58.76 -34.88 46.34
CA LEU A 1079 57.70 -35.63 45.69
C LEU A 1079 56.39 -35.37 46.44
N MET A 1080 55.38 -34.83 45.77
CA MET A 1080 54.18 -34.24 46.38
C MET A 1080 52.92 -34.58 45.58
N CYS A 1081 51.73 -34.48 46.21
CA CYS A 1081 50.44 -34.64 45.53
C CYS A 1081 49.65 -33.33 45.52
N PHE A 1082 49.04 -33.00 44.38
CA PHE A 1082 48.14 -31.84 44.20
C PHE A 1082 46.93 -32.21 43.33
N PRO A 1083 45.75 -31.62 43.55
CA PRO A 1083 44.64 -31.74 42.60
C PRO A 1083 44.98 -31.06 41.27
N VAL A 1084 44.61 -31.69 40.16
CA VAL A 1084 44.73 -31.13 38.81
C VAL A 1084 43.50 -30.25 38.56
N GLY A 1085 43.71 -28.93 38.50
CA GLY A 1085 42.64 -27.94 38.34
C GLY A 1085 42.55 -26.90 39.46
N GLY A 1086 43.31 -27.06 40.56
CA GLY A 1086 43.22 -26.21 41.75
C GLY A 1086 42.35 -26.82 42.84
N ASP A 1087 42.02 -26.05 43.88
CA ASP A 1087 41.20 -26.53 45.00
C ASP A 1087 39.80 -26.92 44.50
N THR A 1088 39.56 -28.23 44.42
CA THR A 1088 38.32 -28.80 43.92
C THR A 1088 37.30 -28.84 45.06
N PRO A 1089 36.13 -28.17 44.94
CA PRO A 1089 35.19 -28.06 46.04
C PRO A 1089 34.70 -29.44 46.51
N GLY A 1090 34.73 -29.67 47.83
CA GLY A 1090 34.26 -30.90 48.47
C GLY A 1090 35.36 -31.88 48.92
N VAL A 1091 36.60 -31.79 48.40
CA VAL A 1091 37.67 -32.77 48.73
C VAL A 1091 38.98 -32.11 49.15
N ARG A 1092 39.45 -32.41 50.36
CA ARG A 1092 40.69 -31.82 50.94
C ARG A 1092 41.83 -32.83 51.03
N LEU A 1093 42.99 -32.52 50.44
CA LEU A 1093 44.21 -33.33 50.60
C LEU A 1093 44.88 -33.10 51.97
N ARG A 1094 45.17 -34.19 52.69
CA ARG A 1094 45.92 -34.23 53.95
C ARG A 1094 47.35 -34.72 53.68
N GLN A 1095 48.33 -33.84 53.88
CA GLN A 1095 49.75 -34.08 53.55
C GLN A 1095 50.44 -35.02 54.57
N PRO A 1096 51.38 -35.88 54.12
CA PRO A 1096 52.24 -36.70 54.98
C PRO A 1096 53.43 -35.91 55.55
N SER A 1097 54.33 -36.59 56.28
CA SER A 1097 55.47 -35.95 56.91
C SER A 1097 56.54 -35.50 55.91
N VAL A 1098 57.27 -34.42 56.25
CA VAL A 1098 58.37 -33.87 55.44
C VAL A 1098 59.47 -34.91 55.11
N LYS A 1099 59.60 -35.96 55.95
CA LYS A 1099 60.54 -37.08 55.73
C LYS A 1099 60.10 -38.06 54.63
N GLU A 1100 58.81 -38.13 54.32
CA GLU A 1100 58.26 -38.93 53.22
C GLU A 1100 58.26 -38.17 51.89
N LEU A 1101 58.11 -36.83 51.96
CA LEU A 1101 58.03 -35.93 50.81
C LEU A 1101 59.39 -35.64 50.16
N ARG A 1102 60.52 -35.92 50.82
CA ARG A 1102 61.88 -35.62 50.34
C ARG A 1102 62.62 -36.90 49.94
N LEU A 1103 63.25 -36.89 48.77
CA LEU A 1103 63.70 -38.09 48.05
C LEU A 1103 65.08 -38.61 48.42
#